data_AF-A0A812SVF2-F1
#
_entry.id   AF-A0A812SVF2-F1
#
_cell.length_a   1.000
_cell.length_b   1.000
_cell.length_c   1.000
_cell.angle_alpha   90.00
_cell.angle_beta   90.00
_cell.angle_gamma   90.00
#
_symmetry.space_group_name_H-M   'P 1'
#
loop_
_entity.id
_entity.type
_entity.pdbx_description
1 polymer ?
#
loop_
_entity_poly.entity_id
_entity_poly.type
_entity_poly.pdbx_seq_one_letter_code
_entity_poly.pdbx_strand_id
1 'polypeptide(L)'
;MAGQLQLGRGGSGGPPGLGSGGMPAVPESSGDDSSPKRRRSIEPAAAGMRGKKNKVPADGFDWGALRALLGEQKEAIVAETREQAAALIQALDRKVDAKFQQVDHNMEAMTRRMQSFEEQLAKIQGDIKQAPGPGGDDEARRRSTLVFGGWETDTARRTIVSEVEEALEKLGLARFTDSPAFTTGPRRSVALMNFDIRAGEAEADRRRRMHAIVAGIAEAKPFTSHKRRLWASYSKSKRERDVAAHCSWVKRTVASFNRDLIQHVEAEYGTGTVWMGDKVVASATRAPPANLPEDTLLWDEDKLGSRPWIDLGSMAKFSGISVVDLRDTGGSRREDAAPLSPVKRAATFAFTTWNLGGSSVTDYPRVVADVMKGLQHDTLLSFQELNRVSPGWQTCYHQGWTTGMRMYGGDREPAADTAERAGLFDTYEQAKVHIYKDSYMAVGTDHELLSANVAVKAYRDPPEVKDAFRRARGDRAAASWTAARNLRKKARRHWEQERLERATAGDWALVRQFRPAKHRGWDTTFAEAQDGRDPHEAIHEHLESIYTTGLVIPPLPPWDGEVVPFTEDELRLALHRGKLHKAVGVDGTSHELLQGIASTPGGFAALLTFYNDIYAHASIPEDWNVALMIVIPKEEAPLDPASLRPLAMGSAASKVYSRLLLGRTVPWLNAGEGAQCSGEGKQPAEYIFGMSRVMELEAEWHKGLVAAKIDIRKAFDMLHRPALLDRLKQAIGDGPTFRSWQAMLVDTSAVLQTSWGSSRLQLDRGIRQGSVESPILFGWLAATILHDVKNKHAWQDRHRVFEQLECQDLLFMDDGLLWADTSKEVSRRLEEWAAELAIHGLKLNPAKCKAYFSPYCTRQPPVSVQGTMVPQVEVLEVMGVPFRVGASAADLLAPFLARGRDKFWALKHLLRARTPLAGRIFLLDKIIGGTSLWCLSALAPDASALALLNSMQLQCVVWAMRVGKRQDEGWLSFKQRAYRGARQVVWRVLHKRWSTVWLERWWNFSGHRARALDRDLVPHSSLIDNYRNRAWWTREQHLTRGVRHPRHFPKLSNLERDMDKAAGGHPWRRVARDRLQWASRCEHWVRLMDPPWAGSRQERLQG
;
A
#
# COMPACT_ATOMS: atom_id res chain seq x y z
N MET A 1 -6.74 32.17 -60.28
CA MET A 1 -6.90 33.49 -60.94
C MET A 1 -5.78 34.39 -60.45
N ALA A 2 -5.13 35.05 -61.41
CA ALA A 2 -4.22 36.21 -61.39
C ALA A 2 -3.83 36.80 -60.02
N GLY A 3 -2.60 37.22 -59.73
CA GLY A 3 -1.42 37.58 -60.52
C GLY A 3 -0.45 38.29 -59.54
N GLN A 4 0.88 38.10 -59.66
CA GLN A 4 1.82 39.09 -60.22
C GLN A 4 2.01 40.34 -59.32
N LEU A 5 3.19 40.90 -59.05
CA LEU A 5 4.55 40.96 -59.65
C LEU A 5 5.44 41.67 -58.57
N GLN A 6 6.77 41.60 -58.48
CA GLN A 6 7.84 41.97 -59.44
C GLN A 6 9.19 41.63 -58.72
N LEU A 7 10.10 40.83 -59.30
CA LEU A 7 11.26 41.22 -60.14
C LEU A 7 12.08 42.40 -59.56
N GLY A 8 13.42 42.35 -59.38
CA GLY A 8 14.41 41.33 -59.68
C GLY A 8 15.84 41.86 -59.49
N ARG A 9 16.79 40.90 -59.55
CA ARG A 9 18.19 40.93 -60.02
C ARG A 9 19.13 42.12 -59.72
N GLY A 10 20.30 41.75 -59.20
CA GLY A 10 21.56 42.44 -59.45
C GLY A 10 22.73 41.71 -58.79
N GLY A 11 23.36 40.77 -59.49
CA GLY A 11 24.60 40.13 -59.07
C GLY A 11 25.80 40.75 -59.80
N SER A 12 26.93 40.80 -59.12
CA SER A 12 28.27 40.86 -59.75
C SER A 12 29.29 40.39 -58.72
N GLY A 13 29.94 39.25 -59.01
CA GLY A 13 31.04 38.72 -58.22
C GLY A 13 32.39 39.33 -58.59
N GLY A 14 33.34 39.22 -57.67
CA GLY A 14 34.77 39.45 -57.85
C GLY A 14 35.55 39.29 -56.52
N PRO A 15 36.80 38.81 -56.52
CA PRO A 15 37.38 37.88 -55.52
C PRO A 15 38.58 38.53 -54.76
N PRO A 16 39.60 37.81 -54.22
CA PRO A 16 39.70 36.51 -53.51
C PRO A 16 40.26 36.68 -52.07
N GLY A 17 40.36 35.60 -51.30
CA GLY A 17 40.83 35.61 -49.91
C GLY A 17 42.33 35.78 -49.70
N LEU A 18 42.70 36.23 -48.50
CA LEU A 18 44.02 36.08 -47.85
C LEU A 18 43.87 36.34 -46.34
N GLY A 19 44.52 35.49 -45.53
CA GLY A 19 45.36 35.95 -44.43
C GLY A 19 44.72 36.34 -43.09
N SER A 20 45.01 35.50 -42.10
CA SER A 20 44.94 35.68 -40.65
C SER A 20 45.54 36.97 -40.06
N GLY A 21 45.02 37.35 -38.88
CA GLY A 21 45.58 38.35 -37.94
C GLY A 21 44.46 39.33 -37.56
N GLY A 22 44.05 39.55 -36.32
CA GLY A 22 44.67 39.43 -35.02
C GLY A 22 44.06 40.58 -34.19
N MET A 23 43.67 40.33 -32.94
CA MET A 23 43.25 41.39 -32.00
C MET A 23 43.80 41.07 -30.60
N PRO A 24 44.12 42.12 -29.80
CA PRO A 24 45.27 42.22 -28.90
C PRO A 24 44.95 41.81 -27.44
N ALA A 25 45.85 41.17 -26.68
CA ALA A 25 47.00 41.69 -25.88
C ALA A 25 46.58 42.66 -24.76
N VAL A 26 46.99 42.61 -23.48
CA VAL A 26 48.08 42.02 -22.63
C VAL A 26 47.72 42.45 -21.15
N PRO A 27 48.30 42.00 -19.99
CA PRO A 27 49.67 41.48 -19.71
C PRO A 27 49.73 40.14 -18.92
N GLU A 28 50.74 39.29 -19.16
CA GLU A 28 52.06 39.18 -18.47
C GLU A 28 51.96 38.98 -16.96
N SER A 29 52.77 38.21 -16.24
CA SER A 29 53.80 37.17 -16.41
C SER A 29 54.50 37.14 -15.04
N SER A 30 55.01 35.99 -14.58
CA SER A 30 56.27 35.82 -13.81
C SER A 30 56.20 34.73 -12.74
N GLY A 31 57.14 33.78 -12.88
CA GLY A 31 57.92 33.18 -11.80
C GLY A 31 57.22 32.20 -10.85
N ASP A 32 57.93 31.33 -10.16
CA ASP A 32 59.32 30.91 -10.27
C ASP A 32 59.47 29.64 -9.42
N ASP A 33 60.49 28.89 -9.75
CA ASP A 33 61.01 27.70 -9.10
C ASP A 33 61.62 28.04 -7.73
N SER A 34 61.44 27.16 -6.73
CA SER A 34 62.43 26.93 -5.66
C SER A 34 62.03 25.80 -4.70
N SER A 35 62.57 24.61 -5.01
CA SER A 35 63.15 23.58 -4.12
C SER A 35 63.39 23.95 -2.62
N PRO A 36 63.48 23.00 -1.65
CA PRO A 36 64.23 21.74 -1.82
C PRO A 36 63.81 20.48 -0.99
N LYS A 37 64.31 19.31 -1.44
CA LYS A 37 64.98 18.20 -0.68
C LYS A 37 64.24 17.64 0.59
N ARG A 38 64.10 16.32 0.81
CA ARG A 38 65.13 15.26 0.70
C ARG A 38 64.52 13.86 1.04
N ARG A 39 64.78 12.87 0.15
CA ARG A 39 65.14 11.44 0.39
C ARG A 39 64.13 10.53 1.13
N ARG A 40 63.94 9.25 0.79
CA ARG A 40 64.70 8.17 0.10
C ARG A 40 63.72 6.97 0.01
N SER A 41 63.75 5.96 -0.88
CA SER A 41 64.60 5.53 -1.98
C SER A 41 63.91 4.31 -2.63
N ILE A 42 63.99 4.21 -3.96
CA ILE A 42 63.76 2.99 -4.75
C ILE A 42 65.09 2.69 -5.45
N GLU A 43 65.56 1.44 -5.39
CA GLU A 43 66.64 0.93 -6.24
C GLU A 43 66.06 0.26 -7.49
N PRO A 44 66.69 0.45 -8.67
CA PRO A 44 66.67 -0.54 -9.73
C PRO A 44 68.10 -0.99 -10.09
N ALA A 45 68.28 -2.29 -10.27
CA ALA A 45 69.54 -2.89 -10.68
C ALA A 45 69.65 -3.04 -12.21
N ALA A 46 70.69 -2.39 -12.75
CA ALA A 46 71.68 -2.88 -13.72
C ALA A 46 71.28 -3.38 -15.14
N ALA A 47 71.74 -2.59 -16.12
CA ALA A 47 72.75 -2.94 -17.15
C ALA A 47 72.50 -4.08 -18.17
N GLY A 48 72.38 -3.67 -19.44
CA GLY A 48 73.37 -4.01 -20.48
C GLY A 48 73.05 -5.16 -21.44
N MET A 49 72.77 -4.84 -22.72
CA MET A 49 73.62 -5.24 -23.85
C MET A 49 73.12 -4.65 -25.18
N ARG A 50 74.06 -4.06 -25.94
CA ARG A 50 73.90 -3.60 -27.31
C ARG A 50 73.98 -4.78 -28.29
N GLY A 51 73.16 -4.72 -29.35
CA GLY A 51 73.57 -5.06 -30.71
C GLY A 51 72.94 -6.31 -31.33
N LYS A 52 72.14 -6.13 -32.40
CA LYS A 52 72.55 -6.32 -33.81
C LYS A 52 71.31 -6.22 -34.72
N LYS A 53 71.41 -5.36 -35.75
CA LYS A 53 70.56 -5.45 -36.94
C LYS A 53 70.92 -6.75 -37.66
N ASN A 54 69.95 -7.62 -37.94
CA ASN A 54 70.09 -8.63 -38.97
C ASN A 54 68.89 -8.57 -39.92
N LYS A 55 69.23 -8.63 -41.22
CA LYS A 55 68.34 -8.67 -42.38
C LYS A 55 67.37 -9.85 -42.28
N VAL A 56 66.14 -9.62 -42.70
CA VAL A 56 65.14 -10.65 -42.99
C VAL A 56 65.54 -11.38 -44.28
N PRO A 57 65.69 -12.71 -44.28
CA PRO A 57 65.73 -13.48 -45.52
C PRO A 57 64.31 -13.70 -46.04
N ALA A 58 64.16 -13.60 -47.36
CA ALA A 58 62.99 -14.05 -48.07
C ALA A 58 62.97 -15.58 -48.03
N ASP A 59 62.01 -16.16 -47.31
CA ASP A 59 61.41 -17.47 -47.60
C ASP A 59 60.09 -17.61 -46.83
N GLY A 60 59.15 -18.36 -47.41
CA GLY A 60 57.72 -18.30 -47.14
C GLY A 60 57.27 -18.47 -45.67
N PHE A 61 56.18 -17.77 -45.34
CA PHE A 61 55.48 -17.88 -44.06
C PHE A 61 54.86 -19.28 -43.91
N ASP A 62 55.38 -20.06 -42.97
CA ASP A 62 54.85 -21.39 -42.64
C ASP A 62 53.64 -21.31 -41.72
N TRP A 63 52.45 -21.52 -42.31
CA TRP A 63 51.18 -21.58 -41.60
C TRP A 63 51.08 -22.76 -40.60
N GLY A 64 51.92 -23.78 -40.76
CA GLY A 64 52.03 -24.91 -39.82
C GLY A 64 52.64 -24.47 -38.50
N ALA A 65 53.78 -23.76 -38.54
CA ALA A 65 54.45 -23.23 -37.37
C ALA A 65 53.56 -22.24 -36.58
N LEU A 66 52.81 -21.36 -37.25
CA LEU A 66 51.91 -20.41 -36.58
C LEU A 66 50.73 -21.09 -35.88
N ARG A 67 50.15 -22.14 -36.49
CA ARG A 67 49.05 -22.90 -35.87
C ARG A 67 49.53 -23.73 -34.68
N ALA A 68 50.75 -24.26 -34.74
CA ALA A 68 51.36 -24.95 -33.61
C ALA A 68 51.57 -23.99 -32.43
N LEU A 69 52.09 -22.78 -32.70
CA LEU A 69 52.34 -21.75 -31.68
C LEU A 69 51.05 -21.20 -31.06
N LEU A 70 49.99 -21.01 -31.86
CA LEU A 70 48.66 -20.64 -31.38
C LEU A 70 47.96 -21.78 -30.63
N GLY A 71 48.22 -23.03 -31.01
CA GLY A 71 47.77 -24.23 -30.30
C GLY A 71 48.41 -24.31 -28.91
N GLU A 72 49.73 -24.18 -28.82
CA GLU A 72 50.47 -24.16 -27.56
C GLU A 72 50.06 -22.99 -26.66
N GLN A 73 49.87 -21.79 -27.22
CA GLN A 73 49.38 -20.64 -26.43
C GLN A 73 47.94 -20.84 -25.93
N LYS A 74 47.07 -21.46 -26.74
CA LYS A 74 45.69 -21.75 -26.34
C LYS A 74 45.66 -22.82 -25.24
N GLU A 75 46.48 -23.85 -25.33
CA GLU A 75 46.58 -24.88 -24.29
C GLU A 75 47.19 -24.33 -23.00
N ALA A 76 48.20 -23.46 -23.09
CA ALA A 76 48.76 -22.77 -21.92
C ALA A 76 47.74 -21.89 -21.21
N ILE A 77 46.97 -21.08 -21.94
CA ILE A 77 45.93 -20.20 -21.36
C ILE A 77 44.79 -21.02 -20.74
N VAL A 78 44.36 -22.12 -21.40
CA VAL A 78 43.29 -22.99 -20.89
C VAL A 78 43.76 -23.79 -19.67
N ALA A 79 45.04 -24.21 -19.64
CA ALA A 79 45.63 -24.86 -18.47
C ALA A 79 45.72 -23.89 -17.28
N GLU A 80 46.17 -22.65 -17.52
CA GLU A 80 46.27 -21.61 -16.49
C GLU A 80 44.90 -21.19 -15.95
N THR A 81 43.88 -21.05 -16.81
CA THR A 81 42.50 -20.77 -16.36
C THR A 81 41.87 -21.96 -15.62
N ARG A 82 42.17 -23.21 -16.01
CA ARG A 82 41.73 -24.40 -15.25
C ARG A 82 42.38 -24.46 -13.87
N GLU A 83 43.66 -24.12 -13.78
CA GLU A 83 44.39 -24.12 -12.50
C GLU A 83 43.90 -23.01 -11.57
N GLN A 84 43.65 -21.80 -12.10
CA GLN A 84 43.04 -20.71 -11.35
C GLN A 84 41.60 -21.03 -10.90
N ALA A 85 40.79 -21.68 -11.75
CA ALA A 85 39.44 -22.12 -11.39
C ALA A 85 39.47 -23.22 -10.32
N ALA A 86 40.37 -24.19 -10.42
CA ALA A 86 40.55 -25.24 -9.41
C ALA A 86 41.03 -24.67 -8.07
N ALA A 87 41.93 -23.69 -8.08
CA ALA A 87 42.38 -22.99 -6.88
C ALA A 87 41.25 -22.18 -6.22
N LEU A 88 40.40 -21.52 -7.02
CA LEU A 88 39.21 -20.80 -6.53
C LEU A 88 38.17 -21.75 -5.92
N ILE A 89 37.93 -22.90 -6.54
CA ILE A 89 37.00 -23.92 -6.03
C ILE A 89 37.55 -24.51 -4.71
N GLN A 90 38.84 -24.85 -4.64
CA GLN A 90 39.44 -25.30 -3.37
C GLN A 90 39.42 -24.22 -2.29
N ALA A 91 39.62 -22.94 -2.64
CA ALA A 91 39.52 -21.84 -1.68
C ALA A 91 38.07 -21.63 -1.20
N LEU A 92 37.09 -21.89 -2.06
CA LEU A 92 35.67 -21.84 -1.72
C LEU A 92 35.29 -23.02 -0.80
N ASP A 93 35.72 -24.24 -1.12
CA ASP A 93 35.49 -25.42 -0.28
C ASP A 93 36.13 -25.26 1.10
N ARG A 94 37.39 -24.79 1.19
CA ARG A 94 38.02 -24.50 2.49
C ARG A 94 37.26 -23.43 3.29
N LYS A 95 36.67 -22.43 2.63
CA LYS A 95 35.82 -21.42 3.29
C LYS A 95 34.48 -21.97 3.72
N VAL A 96 33.91 -22.89 2.95
CA VAL A 96 32.64 -23.56 3.25
C VAL A 96 32.86 -24.53 4.42
N ASP A 97 33.92 -25.33 4.40
CA ASP A 97 34.29 -26.23 5.50
C ASP A 97 34.63 -25.48 6.78
N ALA A 98 35.39 -24.38 6.70
CA ALA A 98 35.64 -23.52 7.87
C ALA A 98 34.35 -22.93 8.44
N LYS A 99 33.37 -22.58 7.57
CA LYS A 99 32.05 -22.15 8.01
C LYS A 99 31.23 -23.28 8.62
N PHE A 100 31.28 -24.49 8.05
CA PHE A 100 30.58 -25.66 8.59
C PHE A 100 31.15 -26.07 9.95
N GLN A 101 32.47 -26.12 10.10
CA GLN A 101 33.13 -26.37 11.39
C GLN A 101 32.77 -25.29 12.43
N GLN A 102 32.69 -24.02 12.00
CA GLN A 102 32.25 -22.94 12.89
C GLN A 102 30.77 -23.06 13.28
N VAL A 103 29.91 -23.53 12.36
CA VAL A 103 28.49 -23.79 12.64
C VAL A 103 28.32 -24.99 13.57
N ASP A 104 29.06 -26.08 13.37
CA ASP A 104 29.04 -27.26 14.24
C ASP A 104 29.57 -26.93 15.63
N HIS A 105 30.67 -26.19 15.74
CA HIS A 105 31.19 -25.75 17.04
C HIS A 105 30.19 -24.85 17.79
N ASN A 106 29.48 -23.98 17.06
CA ASN A 106 28.40 -23.16 17.61
C ASN A 106 27.18 -24.01 18.01
N MET A 107 26.86 -25.07 17.27
CA MET A 107 25.75 -25.97 17.53
C MET A 107 26.03 -26.86 18.75
N GLU A 108 27.26 -27.35 18.93
CA GLU A 108 27.71 -28.06 20.13
C GLU A 108 27.74 -27.15 21.37
N ALA A 109 28.20 -25.91 21.22
CA ALA A 109 28.17 -24.92 22.30
C ALA A 109 26.73 -24.55 22.69
N MET A 110 25.82 -24.49 21.71
CA MET A 110 24.40 -24.24 21.93
C MET A 110 23.71 -25.45 22.58
N THR A 111 24.08 -26.66 22.22
CA THR A 111 23.55 -27.90 22.81
C THR A 111 23.99 -28.06 24.27
N ARG A 112 25.26 -27.77 24.57
CA ARG A 112 25.78 -27.74 25.96
C ARG A 112 25.11 -26.66 26.81
N ARG A 113 24.84 -25.47 26.23
CA ARG A 113 24.08 -24.41 26.90
C ARG A 113 22.62 -24.78 27.14
N MET A 114 22.01 -25.52 26.22
CA MET A 114 20.62 -25.96 26.33
C MET A 114 20.47 -27.04 27.40
N GLN A 115 21.39 -27.99 27.49
CA GLN A 115 21.45 -28.99 28.58
C GLN A 115 21.68 -28.34 29.95
N SER A 116 22.59 -27.36 30.04
CA SER A 116 22.79 -26.57 31.25
C SER A 116 21.54 -25.77 31.65
N PHE A 117 20.78 -25.25 30.68
CA PHE A 117 19.51 -24.56 30.92
C PHE A 117 18.40 -25.52 31.38
N GLU A 118 18.35 -26.73 30.84
CA GLU A 118 17.40 -27.76 31.23
C GLU A 118 17.67 -28.28 32.65
N GLU A 119 18.94 -28.47 33.03
CA GLU A 119 19.34 -28.81 34.41
C GLU A 119 19.01 -27.70 35.41
N GLN A 120 19.21 -26.43 35.03
CA GLN A 120 18.83 -25.28 35.84
C GLN A 120 17.30 -25.13 35.98
N LEU A 121 16.55 -25.40 34.89
CA LEU A 121 15.09 -25.41 34.92
C LEU A 121 14.54 -26.55 35.76
N ALA A 122 15.15 -27.74 35.74
CA ALA A 122 14.77 -28.87 36.58
C ALA A 122 15.01 -28.57 38.07
N LYS A 123 16.12 -27.88 38.39
CA LYS A 123 16.45 -27.44 39.75
C LYS A 123 15.45 -26.39 40.27
N ILE A 124 15.14 -25.39 39.45
CA ILE A 124 14.14 -24.35 39.76
C ILE A 124 12.73 -24.95 39.89
N GLN A 125 12.37 -25.95 39.07
CA GLN A 125 11.08 -26.65 39.19
C GLN A 125 10.99 -27.53 40.45
N GLY A 126 12.12 -28.05 40.96
CA GLY A 126 12.21 -28.72 42.25
C GLY A 126 12.00 -27.76 43.42
N ASP A 127 12.63 -26.59 43.36
CA ASP A 127 12.55 -25.56 44.39
C ASP A 127 11.15 -24.90 44.47
N ILE A 128 10.45 -24.79 43.32
CA ILE A 128 9.07 -24.26 43.24
C ILE A 128 8.04 -25.24 43.83
N LYS A 129 8.31 -26.55 43.86
CA LYS A 129 7.36 -27.55 44.41
C LYS A 129 7.33 -27.58 45.95
N GLN A 130 8.28 -26.96 46.64
CA GLN A 130 8.42 -27.04 48.10
C GLN A 130 8.19 -25.72 48.86
N ALA A 131 7.83 -24.62 48.19
CA ALA A 131 7.56 -23.35 48.88
C ALA A 131 6.05 -23.16 49.16
N PRO A 132 5.63 -22.87 50.41
CA PRO A 132 4.23 -22.58 50.72
C PRO A 132 3.85 -21.18 50.19
N GLY A 133 2.76 -21.12 49.43
CA GLY A 133 2.33 -19.89 48.76
C GLY A 133 1.59 -18.90 49.67
N PRO A 134 1.77 -17.57 49.48
CA PRO A 134 0.85 -16.58 50.00
C PRO A 134 -0.08 -16.06 48.89
N GLY A 135 -1.39 -16.11 49.16
CA GLY A 135 -2.37 -15.20 48.54
C GLY A 135 -3.17 -15.73 47.34
N GLY A 136 -3.89 -16.83 47.51
CA GLY A 136 -5.11 -17.04 46.73
C GLY A 136 -6.25 -16.28 47.39
N ASP A 137 -6.75 -15.20 46.77
CA ASP A 137 -8.10 -14.66 47.08
C ASP A 137 -8.61 -13.55 46.13
N ASP A 138 -7.77 -12.89 45.32
CA ASP A 138 -8.19 -11.64 44.65
C ASP A 138 -8.93 -11.77 43.28
N GLU A 139 -9.14 -12.96 42.73
CA GLU A 139 -9.96 -13.15 41.51
C GLU A 139 -11.47 -13.32 41.81
N ALA A 140 -11.86 -13.43 43.08
CA ALA A 140 -13.24 -13.67 43.52
C ALA A 140 -14.17 -12.44 43.48
N ARG A 141 -13.69 -11.22 43.19
CA ARG A 141 -14.44 -9.95 43.34
C ARG A 141 -14.79 -9.20 42.03
N ARG A 142 -15.28 -9.88 41.00
CA ARG A 142 -16.01 -9.20 39.89
C ARG A 142 -17.42 -8.81 40.35
N ARG A 143 -17.72 -7.51 40.45
CA ARG A 143 -19.11 -7.02 40.67
C ARG A 143 -19.98 -7.37 39.46
N SER A 144 -20.91 -8.29 39.66
CA SER A 144 -21.80 -8.79 38.62
C SER A 144 -23.07 -7.95 38.61
N THR A 145 -23.18 -6.98 37.68
CA THR A 145 -24.25 -5.97 37.68
C THR A 145 -25.02 -5.96 36.37
N LEU A 146 -26.36 -5.94 36.45
CA LEU A 146 -27.28 -5.71 35.32
C LEU A 146 -27.74 -4.25 35.29
N VAL A 147 -27.96 -3.73 34.09
CA VAL A 147 -28.51 -2.40 33.78
C VAL A 147 -29.88 -2.58 33.15
N PHE A 148 -30.89 -1.93 33.71
CA PHE A 148 -32.27 -1.91 33.24
C PHE A 148 -32.57 -0.54 32.63
N GLY A 149 -33.21 -0.50 31.47
CA GLY A 149 -33.57 0.75 30.79
C GLY A 149 -34.88 0.64 30.04
N GLY A 150 -35.38 1.78 29.55
CA GLY A 150 -36.75 1.89 29.04
C GLY A 150 -37.48 3.14 29.52
N TRP A 151 -36.80 4.02 30.26
CA TRP A 151 -37.33 5.29 30.74
C TRP A 151 -36.68 6.46 30.00
N GLU A 152 -37.36 7.59 29.99
CA GLU A 152 -36.81 8.83 29.45
C GLU A 152 -35.73 9.38 30.38
N THR A 153 -34.79 10.12 29.81
CA THR A 153 -33.79 10.87 30.57
C THR A 153 -34.55 11.83 31.49
N ASP A 154 -34.26 11.79 32.80
CA ASP A 154 -34.92 12.50 33.91
C ASP A 154 -36.11 11.86 34.65
N THR A 155 -36.34 10.56 34.44
CA THR A 155 -37.31 9.81 35.24
C THR A 155 -36.84 9.70 36.70
N ALA A 156 -37.73 9.98 37.65
CA ALA A 156 -37.39 9.99 39.08
C ALA A 156 -36.96 8.59 39.56
N ARG A 157 -35.91 8.53 40.41
CA ARG A 157 -35.39 7.28 40.99
C ARG A 157 -36.49 6.38 41.54
N ARG A 158 -37.45 6.95 42.27
CA ARG A 158 -38.57 6.21 42.87
C ARG A 158 -39.41 5.48 41.83
N THR A 159 -39.64 6.11 40.67
CA THR A 159 -40.44 5.58 39.57
C THR A 159 -39.69 4.45 38.87
N ILE A 160 -38.40 4.65 38.53
CA ILE A 160 -37.60 3.63 37.86
C ILE A 160 -37.41 2.39 38.75
N VAL A 161 -37.04 2.58 40.02
CA VAL A 161 -36.80 1.46 40.95
C VAL A 161 -38.10 0.70 41.20
N SER A 162 -39.21 1.40 41.47
CA SER A 162 -40.53 0.76 41.67
C SER A 162 -40.98 -0.03 40.44
N GLU A 163 -40.80 0.50 39.23
CA GLU A 163 -41.23 -0.19 38.01
C GLU A 163 -40.32 -1.39 37.66
N VAL A 164 -39.03 -1.33 37.98
CA VAL A 164 -38.14 -2.52 37.85
C VAL A 164 -38.58 -3.60 38.82
N GLU A 165 -38.84 -3.24 40.08
CA GLU A 165 -39.23 -4.21 41.12
C GLU A 165 -40.60 -4.82 40.80
N GLU A 166 -41.59 -4.00 40.42
CA GLU A 166 -42.92 -4.47 40.01
C GLU A 166 -42.86 -5.37 38.77
N ALA A 167 -42.04 -5.03 37.77
CA ALA A 167 -41.85 -5.86 36.58
C ALA A 167 -41.20 -7.21 36.91
N LEU A 168 -40.23 -7.23 37.83
CA LEU A 168 -39.59 -8.47 38.25
C LEU A 168 -40.51 -9.35 39.10
N GLU A 169 -41.38 -8.77 39.93
CA GLU A 169 -42.39 -9.50 40.69
C GLU A 169 -43.48 -10.09 39.79
N LYS A 170 -44.08 -9.28 38.91
CA LYS A 170 -45.12 -9.73 37.96
C LYS A 170 -44.67 -10.86 37.04
N LEU A 171 -43.40 -10.85 36.64
CA LEU A 171 -42.82 -11.88 35.78
C LEU A 171 -42.26 -13.09 36.54
N GLY A 172 -42.39 -13.13 37.88
CA GLY A 172 -41.84 -14.19 38.71
C GLY A 172 -40.29 -14.27 38.65
N LEU A 173 -39.63 -13.16 38.30
CA LEU A 173 -38.18 -13.05 38.15
C LEU A 173 -37.48 -12.55 39.43
N ALA A 174 -38.23 -12.01 40.39
CA ALA A 174 -37.70 -11.56 41.68
C ALA A 174 -36.92 -12.65 42.43
N ARG A 175 -37.29 -13.93 42.28
CA ARG A 175 -36.56 -15.08 42.86
C ARG A 175 -35.09 -15.18 42.44
N PHE A 176 -34.71 -14.56 41.32
CA PHE A 176 -33.36 -14.59 40.78
C PHE A 176 -32.48 -13.45 41.28
N THR A 177 -33.01 -12.44 41.97
CA THR A 177 -32.27 -11.26 42.45
C THR A 177 -31.76 -11.45 43.88
N ASP A 178 -30.71 -10.72 44.25
CA ASP A 178 -30.11 -10.75 45.60
C ASP A 178 -30.04 -9.35 46.25
N SER A 179 -30.29 -8.31 45.47
CA SER A 179 -30.23 -6.91 45.90
C SER A 179 -31.27 -6.11 45.14
N PRO A 180 -31.85 -5.07 45.76
CA PRO A 180 -32.83 -4.21 45.10
C PRO A 180 -32.17 -3.41 43.95
N ALA A 181 -33.01 -2.97 43.01
CA ALA A 181 -32.56 -2.10 41.94
C ALA A 181 -32.21 -0.71 42.52
N PHE A 182 -31.19 -0.07 41.97
CA PHE A 182 -30.80 1.28 42.40
C PHE A 182 -30.39 2.14 41.22
N THR A 183 -30.46 3.46 41.38
CA THR A 183 -29.93 4.44 40.43
C THR A 183 -28.77 5.19 41.08
N THR A 184 -27.80 5.63 40.28
CA THR A 184 -26.63 6.39 40.76
C THR A 184 -26.92 7.89 40.97
N GLY A 185 -28.20 8.27 41.04
CA GLY A 185 -28.63 9.65 41.27
C GLY A 185 -30.16 9.79 41.24
N PRO A 186 -30.68 10.99 41.54
CA PRO A 186 -32.10 11.21 41.82
C PRO A 186 -33.00 11.10 40.59
N ARG A 187 -32.48 11.35 39.38
CA ARG A 187 -33.18 11.19 38.10
C ARG A 187 -32.28 10.51 37.05
N ARG A 188 -32.77 9.50 36.34
CA ARG A 188 -32.01 8.70 35.36
C ARG A 188 -32.93 8.20 34.24
N SER A 189 -32.37 7.54 33.24
CA SER A 189 -33.10 6.73 32.24
C SER A 189 -32.91 5.22 32.45
N VAL A 190 -32.12 4.83 33.47
CA VAL A 190 -31.70 3.46 33.74
C VAL A 190 -31.56 3.19 35.25
N ALA A 191 -31.77 1.92 35.63
CA ALA A 191 -31.46 1.36 36.94
C ALA A 191 -30.38 0.29 36.86
N LEU A 192 -29.75 -0.02 37.98
CA LEU A 192 -28.68 -0.99 38.16
C LEU A 192 -29.09 -2.02 39.22
N MET A 193 -28.64 -3.26 39.07
CA MET A 193 -28.85 -4.30 40.07
C MET A 193 -27.62 -5.18 40.19
N ASN A 194 -27.11 -5.36 41.40
CA ASN A 194 -25.94 -6.18 41.69
C ASN A 194 -26.35 -7.62 42.03
N PHE A 195 -25.45 -8.56 41.74
CA PHE A 195 -25.61 -9.99 41.99
C PHE A 195 -24.40 -10.52 42.73
N ASP A 196 -24.67 -11.10 43.90
CA ASP A 196 -23.70 -11.81 44.70
C ASP A 196 -23.83 -13.32 44.46
N ILE A 197 -22.87 -14.12 44.93
CA ILE A 197 -22.94 -15.59 44.86
C ILE A 197 -23.66 -16.07 46.13
N ARG A 198 -24.75 -16.83 45.99
CA ARG A 198 -25.49 -17.39 47.14
C ARG A 198 -24.70 -18.51 47.82
N ALA A 199 -25.02 -18.82 49.08
CA ALA A 199 -24.40 -19.94 49.80
C ALA A 199 -24.67 -21.27 49.05
N GLY A 200 -23.60 -22.01 48.71
CA GLY A 200 -23.68 -23.26 47.95
C GLY A 200 -23.84 -23.09 46.42
N GLU A 201 -23.84 -21.85 45.90
CA GLU A 201 -24.00 -21.55 44.49
C GLU A 201 -22.64 -21.42 43.77
N ALA A 202 -22.47 -22.04 42.59
CA ALA A 202 -21.28 -21.84 41.78
C ALA A 202 -21.40 -20.57 40.92
N GLU A 203 -20.28 -19.99 40.47
CA GLU A 203 -20.33 -18.77 39.65
C GLU A 203 -21.09 -18.93 38.32
N ALA A 204 -21.12 -20.15 37.77
CA ALA A 204 -21.94 -20.47 36.61
C ALA A 204 -23.45 -20.30 36.89
N ASP A 205 -23.89 -20.59 38.12
CA ASP A 205 -25.28 -20.51 38.53
C ASP A 205 -25.71 -19.06 38.78
N ARG A 206 -24.83 -18.22 39.37
CA ARG A 206 -25.04 -16.76 39.43
C ARG A 206 -25.23 -16.14 38.05
N ARG A 207 -24.43 -16.57 37.06
CA ARG A 207 -24.58 -16.11 35.66
C ARG A 207 -25.87 -16.63 35.03
N ARG A 208 -26.28 -17.86 35.34
CA ARG A 208 -27.58 -18.41 34.92
C ARG A 208 -28.74 -17.59 35.48
N ARG A 209 -28.69 -17.13 36.74
CA ARG A 209 -29.71 -16.23 37.32
C ARG A 209 -29.78 -14.86 36.62
N MET A 210 -28.63 -14.22 36.40
CA MET A 210 -28.58 -12.95 35.67
C MET A 210 -29.12 -13.09 34.24
N HIS A 211 -28.76 -14.18 33.56
CA HIS A 211 -29.23 -14.47 32.22
C HIS A 211 -30.73 -14.78 32.19
N ALA A 212 -31.27 -15.46 33.21
CA ALA A 212 -32.71 -15.72 33.34
C ALA A 212 -33.53 -14.42 33.42
N ILE A 213 -33.02 -13.39 34.11
CA ILE A 213 -33.67 -12.07 34.19
C ILE A 213 -33.63 -11.35 32.83
N VAL A 214 -32.47 -11.35 32.15
CA VAL A 214 -32.35 -10.73 30.82
C VAL A 214 -33.26 -11.42 29.80
N ALA A 215 -33.29 -12.76 29.80
CA ALA A 215 -34.15 -13.55 28.92
C ALA A 215 -35.64 -13.33 29.23
N GLY A 216 -36.04 -13.37 30.50
CA GLY A 216 -37.43 -13.20 30.92
C GLY A 216 -38.00 -11.81 30.59
N ILE A 217 -37.20 -10.75 30.73
CA ILE A 217 -37.61 -9.40 30.32
C ILE A 217 -37.69 -9.27 28.78
N ALA A 218 -36.76 -9.88 28.05
CA ALA A 218 -36.76 -9.86 26.59
C ALA A 218 -37.96 -10.63 25.98
N GLU A 219 -38.41 -11.69 26.65
CA GLU A 219 -39.57 -12.49 26.26
C GLU A 219 -40.89 -11.78 26.58
N ALA A 220 -41.05 -11.31 27.82
CA ALA A 220 -42.28 -10.67 28.28
C ALA A 220 -42.50 -9.25 27.71
N LYS A 221 -41.43 -8.58 27.28
CA LYS A 221 -41.45 -7.23 26.69
C LYS A 221 -42.32 -6.22 27.47
N PRO A 222 -42.20 -6.14 28.81
CA PRO A 222 -43.06 -5.26 29.60
C PRO A 222 -42.82 -3.79 29.24
N PHE A 223 -43.86 -2.98 29.31
CA PHE A 223 -43.78 -1.54 29.04
C PHE A 223 -43.56 -0.76 30.34
N THR A 224 -42.73 0.27 30.27
CA THR A 224 -42.55 1.26 31.34
C THR A 224 -43.67 2.29 31.32
N SER A 225 -43.77 3.13 32.34
CA SER A 225 -44.70 4.28 32.38
C SER A 225 -44.57 5.24 31.19
N HIS A 226 -43.45 5.23 30.48
CA HIS A 226 -43.22 6.03 29.27
C HIS A 226 -43.61 5.29 27.97
N LYS A 227 -44.40 4.21 28.05
CA LYS A 227 -44.83 3.38 26.90
C LYS A 227 -43.67 2.86 26.04
N ARG A 228 -42.47 2.72 26.62
CA ARG A 228 -41.32 2.08 25.98
C ARG A 228 -41.09 0.71 26.59
N ARG A 229 -40.50 -0.21 25.81
CA ARG A 229 -40.17 -1.55 26.30
C ARG A 229 -39.02 -1.47 27.30
N LEU A 230 -39.23 -2.08 28.46
CA LEU A 230 -38.19 -2.35 29.45
C LEU A 230 -37.19 -3.34 28.85
N TRP A 231 -35.91 -3.06 28.99
CA TRP A 231 -34.81 -3.94 28.61
C TRP A 231 -33.82 -4.09 29.76
N ALA A 232 -33.10 -5.20 29.80
CA ALA A 232 -32.01 -5.46 30.73
C ALA A 232 -30.75 -5.91 29.99
N SER A 233 -29.58 -5.46 30.42
CA SER A 233 -28.28 -5.82 29.83
C SER A 233 -27.16 -5.85 30.86
N TYR A 234 -26.04 -6.49 30.56
CA TYR A 234 -24.86 -6.47 31.44
C TYR A 234 -24.18 -5.09 31.43
N SER A 235 -23.60 -4.68 32.58
CA SER A 235 -22.84 -3.43 32.69
C SER A 235 -21.64 -3.37 31.71
N LYS A 236 -21.37 -2.15 31.21
CA LYS A 236 -20.41 -1.81 30.13
C LYS A 236 -18.93 -2.11 30.43
N SER A 237 -18.15 -2.25 29.37
CA SER A 237 -16.74 -2.67 29.38
C SER A 237 -15.76 -1.58 29.87
N LYS A 238 -14.50 -1.95 30.15
CA LYS A 238 -13.44 -1.02 30.60
C LYS A 238 -13.23 0.16 29.65
N ARG A 239 -13.30 -0.06 28.34
CA ARG A 239 -13.11 0.97 27.30
C ARG A 239 -14.19 2.06 27.33
N GLU A 240 -15.42 1.71 27.73
CA GLU A 240 -16.54 2.66 27.84
C GLU A 240 -16.47 3.48 29.14
N ARG A 241 -15.75 2.98 30.16
CA ARG A 241 -15.43 3.74 31.38
C ARG A 241 -14.33 4.78 31.16
N ASP A 242 -13.41 4.52 30.23
CA ASP A 242 -12.32 5.45 29.90
C ASP A 242 -12.82 6.74 29.21
N VAL A 243 -13.94 6.69 28.48
CA VAL A 243 -14.57 7.86 27.82
C VAL A 243 -15.35 8.74 28.82
N ALA A 244 -15.88 8.14 29.88
CA ALA A 244 -16.58 8.85 30.97
C ALA A 244 -15.64 9.68 31.89
N ALA A 245 -14.32 9.53 31.74
CA ALA A 245 -13.32 10.18 32.59
C ALA A 245 -13.19 11.70 32.36
N HIS A 246 -13.44 12.21 31.14
CA HIS A 246 -13.44 13.66 30.85
C HIS A 246 -14.58 14.41 31.58
N CYS A 247 -15.78 13.83 31.64
CA CYS A 247 -16.90 14.36 32.43
C CYS A 247 -16.63 14.38 33.94
N SER A 248 -15.77 13.45 34.41
CA SER A 248 -15.36 13.35 35.80
C SER A 248 -14.32 14.41 36.18
N TRP A 249 -13.57 14.96 35.21
CA TRP A 249 -12.65 16.09 35.45
C TRP A 249 -13.43 17.38 35.67
N VAL A 250 -14.36 17.73 34.79
CA VAL A 250 -15.20 18.95 34.94
C VAL A 250 -15.99 18.91 36.26
N LYS A 251 -16.57 17.76 36.62
CA LYS A 251 -17.24 17.59 37.92
C LYS A 251 -16.29 17.71 39.11
N ARG A 252 -15.07 17.15 39.02
CA ARG A 252 -14.08 17.26 40.10
C ARG A 252 -13.61 18.69 40.30
N THR A 253 -13.32 19.41 39.21
CA THR A 253 -12.98 20.83 39.20
C THR A 253 -14.10 21.64 39.87
N VAL A 254 -15.35 21.49 39.45
CA VAL A 254 -16.46 22.25 40.04
C VAL A 254 -16.70 21.89 41.51
N ALA A 255 -16.68 20.60 41.88
CA ALA A 255 -16.81 20.15 43.26
C ALA A 255 -15.72 20.67 44.20
N SER A 256 -14.50 20.81 43.68
CA SER A 256 -13.36 21.28 44.46
C SER A 256 -13.34 22.78 44.70
N PHE A 257 -13.93 23.56 43.79
CA PHE A 257 -13.98 25.02 43.93
C PHE A 257 -15.23 25.48 44.69
N ASN A 258 -16.39 24.88 44.42
CA ASN A 258 -17.61 25.18 45.15
C ASN A 258 -18.53 23.95 45.16
N ARG A 259 -18.70 23.35 46.34
CA ARG A 259 -19.56 22.18 46.54
C ARG A 259 -21.04 22.45 46.25
N ASP A 260 -21.47 23.70 46.16
CA ASP A 260 -22.83 24.05 45.82
C ASP A 260 -23.05 24.13 44.31
N LEU A 261 -22.00 24.46 43.53
CA LEU A 261 -22.09 24.53 42.06
C LEU A 261 -22.18 23.16 41.38
N ILE A 262 -21.60 22.10 41.97
CA ILE A 262 -21.69 20.75 41.38
C ILE A 262 -23.13 20.26 41.28
N GLN A 263 -24.01 20.77 42.14
CA GLN A 263 -25.44 20.47 42.14
C GLN A 263 -26.11 20.87 40.82
N HIS A 264 -25.53 21.85 40.12
CA HIS A 264 -26.01 22.38 38.84
C HIS A 264 -25.26 21.77 37.62
N VAL A 265 -24.35 20.81 37.83
CA VAL A 265 -23.55 20.18 36.76
C VAL A 265 -24.12 18.83 36.33
N GLU A 266 -24.58 18.77 35.09
CA GLU A 266 -25.11 17.57 34.46
C GLU A 266 -24.14 17.06 33.39
N ALA A 267 -23.97 15.74 33.29
CA ALA A 267 -23.01 15.16 32.35
C ALA A 267 -23.62 13.98 31.59
N GLU A 268 -23.58 14.08 30.27
CA GLU A 268 -24.00 13.04 29.33
C GLU A 268 -22.78 12.16 28.97
N TYR A 269 -22.71 10.99 29.60
CA TYR A 269 -21.56 10.10 29.50
C TYR A 269 -21.33 9.49 28.10
N GLY A 270 -22.37 9.39 27.26
CA GLY A 270 -22.26 8.82 25.91
C GLY A 270 -21.53 9.73 24.93
N THR A 271 -21.68 11.05 25.07
CA THR A 271 -21.12 12.07 24.18
C THR A 271 -19.98 12.85 24.85
N GLY A 272 -19.78 12.66 26.15
CA GLY A 272 -18.84 13.45 26.95
C GLY A 272 -19.27 14.89 27.15
N THR A 273 -20.56 15.20 26.99
CA THR A 273 -21.11 16.56 27.05
C THR A 273 -21.44 16.93 28.50
N VAL A 274 -21.05 18.11 28.94
CA VAL A 274 -21.29 18.62 30.29
C VAL A 274 -22.07 19.92 30.19
N TRP A 275 -23.14 19.98 30.98
CA TRP A 275 -24.03 21.10 31.13
C TRP A 275 -23.88 21.68 32.52
N MET A 276 -23.99 23.00 32.63
CA MET A 276 -24.09 23.72 33.89
C MET A 276 -25.34 24.59 33.82
N GLY A 277 -26.39 24.19 34.53
CA GLY A 277 -27.75 24.68 34.27
C GLY A 277 -28.20 24.33 32.85
N ASP A 278 -28.62 25.34 32.08
CA ASP A 278 -29.10 25.22 30.69
C ASP A 278 -27.98 25.38 29.64
N LYS A 279 -26.73 25.65 30.05
CA LYS A 279 -25.60 25.91 29.14
C LYS A 279 -24.67 24.71 29.01
N VAL A 280 -24.32 24.35 27.77
CA VAL A 280 -23.23 23.40 27.49
C VAL A 280 -21.91 24.08 27.78
N VAL A 281 -21.16 23.53 28.74
CA VAL A 281 -19.86 24.08 29.15
C VAL A 281 -18.70 23.20 28.71
N ALA A 282 -18.94 21.96 28.28
CA ALA A 282 -17.93 21.13 27.64
C ALA A 282 -18.55 20.05 26.77
N SER A 283 -17.82 19.57 25.75
CA SER A 283 -18.17 18.33 25.06
C SER A 283 -16.94 17.64 24.46
N ALA A 284 -16.98 16.31 24.42
CA ALA A 284 -15.95 15.50 23.79
C ALA A 284 -16.27 15.12 22.33
N THR A 285 -17.53 15.28 21.91
CA THR A 285 -18.01 14.85 20.59
C THR A 285 -18.88 15.87 19.88
N ARG A 286 -19.51 16.81 20.61
CA ARG A 286 -20.26 17.92 20.02
C ARG A 286 -19.34 19.11 19.77
N ALA A 287 -19.62 19.92 18.76
CA ALA A 287 -18.96 21.21 18.57
C ALA A 287 -19.42 22.24 19.63
N PRO A 288 -18.60 23.27 19.94
CA PRO A 288 -19.04 24.36 20.82
C PRO A 288 -20.20 25.16 20.21
N PRO A 289 -21.07 25.76 21.03
CA PRO A 289 -22.05 26.73 20.57
C PRO A 289 -21.39 27.85 19.74
N ALA A 290 -22.00 28.18 18.60
CA ALA A 290 -21.40 29.06 17.58
C ALA A 290 -21.06 30.49 18.04
N ASN A 291 -21.57 30.92 19.20
CA ASN A 291 -21.47 32.31 19.69
C ASN A 291 -20.45 32.48 20.84
N LEU A 292 -19.62 31.48 21.13
CA LEU A 292 -18.62 31.57 22.20
C LEU A 292 -17.32 32.23 21.71
N PRO A 293 -16.75 33.21 22.45
CA PRO A 293 -15.44 33.79 22.13
C PRO A 293 -14.34 32.72 22.17
N GLU A 294 -13.56 32.61 21.09
CA GLU A 294 -12.55 31.55 20.93
C GLU A 294 -11.44 31.59 22.00
N ASP A 295 -11.15 32.79 22.51
CA ASP A 295 -10.24 33.06 23.63
C ASP A 295 -10.78 32.65 24.99
N THR A 296 -12.04 32.20 25.09
CA THR A 296 -12.63 31.63 26.32
C THR A 296 -12.77 30.11 26.26
N LEU A 297 -12.44 29.49 25.13
CA LEU A 297 -12.45 28.05 24.96
C LEU A 297 -11.07 27.45 25.30
N LEU A 298 -11.10 26.33 26.02
CA LEU A 298 -9.96 25.45 26.20
C LEU A 298 -10.17 24.20 25.36
N TRP A 299 -9.31 24.03 24.38
CA TRP A 299 -9.33 22.89 23.48
C TRP A 299 -8.35 21.82 23.94
N ASP A 300 -8.78 20.56 23.90
CA ASP A 300 -7.89 19.42 24.05
C ASP A 300 -7.27 19.12 22.67
N GLU A 301 -6.13 19.75 22.41
CA GLU A 301 -5.42 19.68 21.12
C GLU A 301 -4.82 18.29 20.82
N ASP A 302 -4.76 17.41 21.83
CA ASP A 302 -4.13 16.09 21.74
C ASP A 302 -5.06 15.00 21.17
N LYS A 303 -6.31 15.32 20.82
CA LYS A 303 -7.27 14.37 20.22
C LYS A 303 -7.63 14.72 18.76
N LEU A 304 -7.16 13.89 17.83
CA LEU A 304 -7.54 13.91 16.40
C LEU A 304 -8.91 13.24 16.18
N GLY A 305 -9.91 14.01 15.71
CA GLY A 305 -11.24 13.51 15.32
C GLY A 305 -12.37 14.51 15.65
N SER A 306 -12.84 14.50 16.90
CA SER A 306 -13.74 15.51 17.46
C SER A 306 -12.96 16.28 18.52
N ARG A 307 -12.54 17.52 18.23
CA ARG A 307 -11.76 18.34 19.18
C ARG A 307 -12.61 18.59 20.43
N PRO A 308 -12.28 17.98 21.60
CA PRO A 308 -12.98 18.27 22.83
C PRO A 308 -12.71 19.70 23.24
N TRP A 309 -13.72 20.33 23.83
CA TRP A 309 -13.63 21.73 24.25
C TRP A 309 -14.29 21.91 25.60
N ILE A 310 -13.84 22.95 26.30
CA ILE A 310 -14.37 23.44 27.57
C ILE A 310 -14.53 24.95 27.44
N ASP A 311 -15.69 25.50 27.80
CA ASP A 311 -15.95 26.92 27.87
C ASP A 311 -15.53 27.47 29.24
N LEU A 312 -14.30 27.97 29.30
CA LEU A 312 -13.74 28.60 30.50
C LEU A 312 -14.45 29.93 30.82
N GLY A 313 -15.02 30.61 29.84
CA GLY A 313 -15.73 31.87 30.04
C GLY A 313 -17.03 31.69 30.82
N SER A 314 -17.83 30.69 30.44
CA SER A 314 -19.01 30.31 31.22
C SER A 314 -18.62 29.74 32.58
N MET A 315 -17.58 28.90 32.66
CA MET A 315 -17.10 28.37 33.94
C MET A 315 -16.60 29.45 34.90
N ALA A 316 -15.88 30.47 34.40
CA ALA A 316 -15.45 31.64 35.15
C ALA A 316 -16.65 32.42 35.73
N LYS A 317 -17.69 32.66 34.91
CA LYS A 317 -18.91 33.35 35.34
C LYS A 317 -19.67 32.58 36.42
N PHE A 318 -19.74 31.26 36.32
CA PHE A 318 -20.40 30.43 37.33
C PHE A 318 -19.59 30.25 38.61
N SER A 319 -18.26 30.21 38.52
CA SER A 319 -17.35 29.98 39.67
C SER A 319 -16.86 31.26 40.37
N GLY A 320 -16.96 32.42 39.71
CA GLY A 320 -16.42 33.70 40.21
C GLY A 320 -14.90 33.86 40.04
N ILE A 321 -14.23 32.92 39.36
CA ILE A 321 -12.77 32.90 39.13
C ILE A 321 -12.45 33.53 37.78
N SER A 322 -11.33 34.26 37.66
CA SER A 322 -10.94 34.87 36.38
C SER A 322 -10.58 33.80 35.33
N VAL A 323 -10.86 34.07 34.06
CA VAL A 323 -10.52 33.17 32.94
C VAL A 323 -9.00 32.96 32.84
N VAL A 324 -8.19 33.94 33.25
CA VAL A 324 -6.72 33.87 33.25
C VAL A 324 -6.24 32.87 34.29
N ASP A 325 -6.80 32.89 35.51
CA ASP A 325 -6.42 31.96 36.59
C ASP A 325 -6.83 30.52 36.27
N LEU A 326 -7.99 30.33 35.62
CA LEU A 326 -8.45 29.03 35.12
C LEU A 326 -7.58 28.50 33.97
N ARG A 327 -6.95 29.38 33.19
CA ARG A 327 -6.11 29.02 32.05
C ARG A 327 -4.66 28.74 32.47
N ASP A 328 -4.08 29.53 33.38
CA ASP A 328 -2.71 29.34 33.89
C ASP A 328 -2.55 28.05 34.71
N THR A 329 -3.63 27.60 35.35
CA THR A 329 -3.70 26.30 36.05
C THR A 329 -3.83 25.10 35.10
N GLY A 330 -4.32 25.29 33.87
CA GLY A 330 -4.37 24.25 32.83
C GLY A 330 -3.11 24.13 31.98
N GLY A 331 -2.23 25.15 31.97
CA GLY A 331 -1.14 25.30 31.00
C GLY A 331 0.28 24.98 31.48
N SER A 332 0.53 24.76 32.76
CA SER A 332 1.91 24.68 33.30
C SER A 332 2.35 23.24 33.65
N ARG A 333 2.98 22.55 32.70
CA ARG A 333 3.99 21.50 33.02
C ARG A 333 5.23 22.21 33.57
N ARG A 334 5.59 22.05 34.84
CA ARG A 334 6.88 22.52 35.37
C ARG A 334 7.68 21.37 35.97
N GLU A 335 8.75 21.00 35.26
CA GLU A 335 9.81 20.10 35.73
C GLU A 335 10.91 20.83 36.54
N ASP A 336 10.96 22.16 36.59
CA ASP A 336 12.02 22.88 37.32
C ASP A 336 11.49 24.14 38.06
N ALA A 337 11.52 24.16 39.40
CA ALA A 337 11.42 25.41 40.20
C ALA A 337 12.00 25.25 41.62
N ALA A 338 12.89 26.18 42.01
CA ALA A 338 13.44 26.33 43.35
C ALA A 338 12.41 26.84 44.39
N PRO A 339 12.66 26.74 45.72
CA PRO A 339 11.67 27.05 46.75
C PRO A 339 11.33 28.55 46.83
N LEU A 340 10.04 28.87 46.89
CA LEU A 340 9.52 30.23 47.10
C LEU A 340 9.62 30.68 48.57
N SER A 341 9.80 31.98 48.80
CA SER A 341 9.98 32.61 50.12
C SER A 341 8.70 32.65 50.98
N PRO A 342 8.81 32.84 52.32
CA PRO A 342 7.75 32.52 53.29
C PRO A 342 6.49 33.40 53.25
N VAL A 343 6.48 34.51 52.50
CA VAL A 343 5.40 35.51 52.54
C VAL A 343 4.26 35.21 51.54
N LYS A 344 4.40 34.22 50.64
CA LYS A 344 3.33 33.77 49.71
C LYS A 344 2.59 32.50 50.17
N ARG A 345 2.24 32.40 51.46
CA ARG A 345 1.66 31.18 52.07
C ARG A 345 0.12 31.15 52.25
N ALA A 346 -0.65 32.11 51.72
CA ALA A 346 -2.09 32.18 51.97
C ALA A 346 -3.03 31.65 50.85
N ALA A 347 -2.51 31.19 49.71
CA ALA A 347 -3.28 30.43 48.70
C ALA A 347 -2.29 29.92 47.64
N THR A 348 -1.45 28.97 48.01
CA THR A 348 -0.46 28.40 47.09
C THR A 348 -1.01 27.10 46.51
N PHE A 349 -1.74 27.19 45.40
CA PHE A 349 -2.14 26.01 44.63
C PHE A 349 -0.89 25.37 44.01
N ALA A 350 -0.54 24.16 44.46
CA ALA A 350 0.49 23.35 43.83
C ALA A 350 -0.17 22.23 43.03
N PHE A 351 -0.17 22.35 41.69
CA PHE A 351 -0.36 21.18 40.83
C PHE A 351 0.94 20.37 40.87
N THR A 352 0.90 19.24 41.58
CA THR A 352 1.96 18.23 41.49
C THR A 352 1.41 17.03 40.73
N THR A 353 1.92 16.83 39.52
CA THR A 353 1.69 15.62 38.71
C THR A 353 2.72 14.58 39.10
N TRP A 354 2.29 13.51 39.75
CA TRP A 354 3.14 12.35 40.01
C TRP A 354 2.88 11.24 39.00
N ASN A 355 3.94 10.82 38.31
CA ASN A 355 3.92 9.66 37.43
C ASN A 355 4.23 8.40 38.23
N LEU A 356 3.20 7.66 38.64
CA LEU A 356 3.35 6.36 39.33
C LEU A 356 3.51 5.19 38.35
N GLY A 357 4.37 5.37 37.35
CA GLY A 357 4.68 4.35 36.35
C GLY A 357 5.44 3.16 36.92
N GLY A 358 4.75 2.23 37.58
CA GLY A 358 5.27 0.88 37.87
C GLY A 358 5.15 0.33 39.29
N SER A 359 4.48 1.00 40.24
CA SER A 359 4.40 0.51 41.63
C SER A 359 3.21 -0.44 41.86
N SER A 360 3.40 -1.43 42.74
CA SER A 360 2.36 -2.38 43.19
C SER A 360 1.26 -1.67 44.00
N VAL A 361 0.01 -2.13 43.87
CA VAL A 361 -1.16 -1.63 44.64
C VAL A 361 -0.94 -1.70 46.16
N THR A 362 -0.03 -2.56 46.63
CA THR A 362 0.33 -2.72 48.04
C THR A 362 1.15 -1.56 48.64
N ASP A 363 1.80 -0.73 47.81
CA ASP A 363 2.60 0.42 48.29
C ASP A 363 1.77 1.73 48.38
N TYR A 364 0.54 1.70 47.88
CA TYR A 364 -0.37 2.85 47.77
C TYR A 364 -0.65 3.55 49.13
N PRO A 365 -0.93 2.84 50.25
CA PRO A 365 -1.24 3.49 51.53
C PRO A 365 -0.01 4.13 52.19
N ARG A 366 1.19 3.54 52.01
CA ARG A 366 2.42 4.01 52.63
C ARG A 366 2.97 5.27 51.94
N VAL A 367 2.91 5.31 50.60
CA VAL A 367 3.27 6.48 49.80
C VAL A 367 2.28 7.63 50.01
N VAL A 368 0.98 7.34 50.07
CA VAL A 368 -0.04 8.35 50.38
C VAL A 368 0.12 8.87 51.82
N ALA A 369 0.45 8.03 52.80
CA ALA A 369 0.69 8.45 54.18
C ALA A 369 1.94 9.33 54.34
N ASP A 370 3.04 9.03 53.65
CA ASP A 370 4.27 9.85 53.70
C ASP A 370 4.11 11.19 52.95
N VAL A 371 3.28 11.25 51.90
CA VAL A 371 2.93 12.50 51.20
C VAL A 371 1.93 13.35 52.00
N MET A 372 0.97 12.72 52.68
CA MET A 372 -0.01 13.40 53.54
C MET A 372 0.61 14.03 54.80
N LYS A 373 1.73 13.51 55.31
CA LYS A 373 2.45 14.06 56.47
C LYS A 373 3.02 15.47 56.26
N GLY A 374 3.10 15.96 55.01
CA GLY A 374 3.68 17.26 54.66
C GLY A 374 2.72 18.31 54.11
N LEU A 375 1.42 18.03 53.97
CA LEU A 375 0.45 18.89 53.28
C LEU A 375 -0.58 19.49 54.26
N GLN A 376 -0.75 20.82 54.28
CA GLN A 376 -1.82 21.49 55.03
C GLN A 376 -3.15 21.53 54.24
N HIS A 377 -4.25 21.78 54.98
CA HIS A 377 -5.65 21.42 54.69
C HIS A 377 -6.30 21.86 53.36
N ASP A 378 -5.65 22.65 52.51
CA ASP A 378 -6.27 23.25 51.32
C ASP A 378 -5.61 22.82 49.98
N THR A 379 -4.95 21.66 49.95
CA THR A 379 -4.24 21.16 48.76
C THR A 379 -5.11 20.27 47.87
N LEU A 380 -5.27 20.63 46.58
CA LEU A 380 -5.93 19.78 45.59
C LEU A 380 -4.95 18.73 45.01
N LEU A 381 -5.19 17.44 45.28
CA LEU A 381 -4.43 16.33 44.70
C LEU A 381 -5.16 15.76 43.47
N SER A 382 -4.55 15.88 42.29
CA SER A 382 -5.01 15.22 41.06
C SER A 382 -4.12 14.02 40.76
N PHE A 383 -4.67 12.81 40.87
CA PHE A 383 -4.02 11.60 40.36
C PHE A 383 -4.33 11.46 38.87
N GLN A 384 -3.31 11.62 38.03
CA GLN A 384 -3.40 11.37 36.60
C GLN A 384 -2.74 10.02 36.26
N GLU A 385 -3.54 9.04 35.84
CA GLU A 385 -2.98 7.89 35.14
C GLU A 385 -2.74 8.30 33.68
N LEU A 386 -1.47 8.48 33.31
CA LEU A 386 -1.10 8.73 31.92
C LEU A 386 -1.37 7.48 31.08
N ASN A 387 -2.25 7.61 30.09
CA ASN A 387 -2.54 6.53 29.15
C ASN A 387 -1.30 6.27 28.27
N ARG A 388 -0.98 5.00 28.03
CA ARG A 388 0.19 4.54 27.23
C ARG A 388 0.07 4.80 25.72
N VAL A 389 -0.37 5.99 25.30
CA VAL A 389 -0.61 6.31 23.88
C VAL A 389 -0.21 7.73 23.43
N SER A 390 0.57 8.49 24.21
CA SER A 390 1.43 9.50 23.57
C SER A 390 2.54 8.79 22.77
N PRO A 391 2.93 9.26 21.57
CA PRO A 391 4.06 8.71 20.83
C PRO A 391 5.34 8.89 21.65
N GLY A 392 5.63 7.82 22.37
CA GLY A 392 6.75 7.65 23.28
C GLY A 392 6.45 6.35 24.01
N TRP A 393 7.02 5.25 23.52
CA TRP A 393 6.93 3.89 24.09
C TRP A 393 5.71 3.04 23.68
N GLN A 394 5.83 2.46 22.48
CA GLN A 394 5.85 1.00 22.31
C GLN A 394 5.14 0.21 23.41
N THR A 395 3.96 -0.35 23.12
CA THR A 395 3.83 -1.78 22.78
C THR A 395 2.33 -2.32 22.74
N CYS A 396 1.93 -3.61 22.54
CA CYS A 396 0.76 -4.17 21.75
C CYS A 396 0.25 -5.48 22.33
N TYR A 397 -0.87 -5.97 21.80
CA TYR A 397 -1.55 -7.14 22.28
C TYR A 397 -2.94 -7.13 21.69
N HIS A 398 -3.00 -7.39 20.40
CA HIS A 398 -4.22 -7.73 19.73
C HIS A 398 -4.71 -9.11 20.17
N GLN A 399 -6.01 -9.35 20.21
CA GLN A 399 -6.69 -10.24 19.25
C GLN A 399 -8.13 -10.58 19.66
N GLY A 400 -9.03 -10.48 18.67
CA GLY A 400 -10.28 -11.24 18.62
C GLY A 400 -11.53 -10.37 18.52
N TRP A 401 -12.53 -10.64 17.70
CA TRP A 401 -12.76 -11.67 16.69
C TRP A 401 -13.84 -11.15 15.72
N THR A 402 -14.11 -11.96 14.72
CA THR A 402 -15.21 -11.98 13.75
C THR A 402 -16.59 -11.44 14.16
N THR A 403 -17.33 -11.14 13.08
CA THR A 403 -18.78 -11.30 12.86
C THR A 403 -19.70 -10.27 13.48
N GLY A 404 -19.92 -9.18 12.72
CA GLY A 404 -21.22 -8.54 12.64
C GLY A 404 -22.10 -9.33 11.67
N MET A 405 -23.20 -9.85 12.19
CA MET A 405 -24.41 -10.14 11.44
C MET A 405 -24.87 -8.86 10.72
N ARG A 406 -25.17 -8.98 9.43
CA ARG A 406 -26.10 -8.08 8.75
C ARG A 406 -27.50 -8.36 9.27
N MET A 407 -28.23 -7.29 9.51
CA MET A 407 -29.67 -7.32 9.69
C MET A 407 -30.34 -7.77 8.40
N TYR A 408 -31.20 -8.78 8.50
CA TYR A 408 -32.35 -8.95 7.62
C TYR A 408 -33.58 -8.66 8.50
N GLY A 409 -34.28 -7.57 8.21
CA GLY A 409 -35.74 -7.56 8.28
C GLY A 409 -36.23 -7.90 6.87
N GLY A 410 -37.36 -8.54 6.63
CA GLY A 410 -38.38 -9.09 7.49
C GLY A 410 -39.26 -10.01 6.63
N ASP A 411 -40.23 -10.62 7.31
CA ASP A 411 -41.47 -11.21 6.76
C ASP A 411 -41.35 -12.55 6.02
N ARG A 412 -41.60 -13.65 6.76
CA ARG A 412 -42.91 -14.35 6.77
C ARG A 412 -42.82 -15.67 7.57
N GLU A 413 -43.92 -15.95 8.26
CA GLU A 413 -44.18 -17.16 9.04
C GLU A 413 -44.29 -18.45 8.21
N PRO A 414 -44.21 -19.64 8.86
CA PRO A 414 -43.95 -20.90 8.20
C PRO A 414 -45.23 -21.69 7.86
N ALA A 415 -45.22 -22.36 6.71
CA ALA A 415 -46.08 -23.51 6.45
C ALA A 415 -45.20 -24.73 6.19
N ALA A 416 -45.53 -25.82 6.89
CA ALA A 416 -44.97 -27.14 6.69
C ALA A 416 -45.27 -27.65 5.29
N ASP A 417 -44.30 -28.24 4.60
CA ASP A 417 -44.39 -29.66 4.25
C ASP A 417 -43.04 -30.22 3.79
N THR A 418 -42.94 -31.53 3.99
CA THR A 418 -41.74 -32.34 3.97
C THR A 418 -41.54 -33.01 2.60
N ALA A 419 -40.27 -33.30 2.28
CA ALA A 419 -39.85 -34.39 1.41
C ALA A 419 -40.06 -34.28 -0.12
N GLU A 420 -39.30 -33.41 -0.81
CA GLU A 420 -38.96 -33.64 -2.24
C GLU A 420 -37.72 -32.84 -2.73
N ARG A 421 -36.60 -32.88 -1.98
CA ARG A 421 -35.34 -32.20 -2.37
C ARG A 421 -34.07 -33.01 -2.09
N ALA A 422 -34.10 -34.30 -2.44
CA ALA A 422 -32.92 -35.16 -2.40
C ALA A 422 -32.41 -35.58 -3.81
N GLY A 423 -33.03 -35.11 -4.90
CA GLY A 423 -32.72 -35.56 -6.27
C GLY A 423 -32.04 -34.56 -7.21
N LEU A 424 -31.76 -33.32 -6.79
CA LEU A 424 -31.32 -32.24 -7.71
C LEU A 424 -29.94 -31.62 -7.40
N PHE A 425 -29.24 -32.12 -6.38
CA PHE A 425 -27.91 -31.62 -6.00
C PHE A 425 -26.73 -32.44 -6.56
N ASP A 426 -27.00 -33.63 -7.13
CA ASP A 426 -25.95 -34.50 -7.69
C ASP A 426 -25.67 -34.27 -9.19
N THR A 427 -26.52 -33.51 -9.89
CA THR A 427 -26.33 -33.18 -11.32
C THR A 427 -25.50 -31.91 -11.57
N TYR A 428 -25.39 -31.02 -10.59
CA TYR A 428 -24.70 -29.72 -10.75
C TYR A 428 -23.16 -29.81 -10.57
N GLU A 429 -22.67 -30.70 -9.71
CA GLU A 429 -21.22 -30.97 -9.57
C GLU A 429 -20.67 -31.81 -10.74
N GLN A 430 -21.51 -32.63 -11.39
CA GLN A 430 -21.13 -33.39 -12.58
C GLN A 430 -21.01 -32.51 -13.84
N ALA A 431 -21.82 -31.46 -13.98
CA ALA A 431 -21.76 -30.53 -15.11
C ALA A 431 -20.49 -29.66 -15.11
N LYS A 432 -19.97 -29.26 -13.93
CA LYS A 432 -18.72 -28.49 -13.82
C LYS A 432 -17.47 -29.24 -14.25
N VAL A 433 -17.50 -30.57 -14.17
CA VAL A 433 -16.40 -31.42 -14.62
C VAL A 433 -16.44 -31.62 -16.15
N HIS A 434 -17.60 -31.52 -16.78
CA HIS A 434 -17.74 -31.63 -18.25
C HIS A 434 -17.24 -30.38 -18.98
N ILE A 435 -17.57 -29.17 -18.51
CA ILE A 435 -17.17 -27.92 -19.20
C ILE A 435 -15.64 -27.71 -19.20
N TYR A 436 -14.90 -28.27 -18.23
CA TYR A 436 -13.44 -28.26 -18.21
C TYR A 436 -12.77 -29.48 -18.88
N LYS A 437 -13.52 -30.57 -19.12
CA LYS A 437 -13.01 -31.75 -19.82
C LYS A 437 -13.17 -31.65 -21.32
N ASP A 438 -14.32 -31.16 -21.80
CA ASP A 438 -14.64 -31.21 -23.23
C ASP A 438 -13.78 -30.24 -24.05
N SER A 439 -13.29 -29.15 -23.45
CA SER A 439 -12.33 -28.24 -24.09
C SER A 439 -10.91 -28.80 -24.21
N TYR A 440 -10.56 -29.86 -23.46
CA TYR A 440 -9.25 -30.52 -23.54
C TYR A 440 -9.27 -31.82 -24.37
N MET A 441 -10.45 -32.39 -24.63
CA MET A 441 -10.58 -33.68 -25.32
C MET A 441 -10.61 -33.56 -26.86
N ALA A 442 -10.62 -32.35 -27.42
CA ALA A 442 -10.64 -32.14 -28.88
C ALA A 442 -9.24 -32.18 -29.54
N VAL A 443 -8.15 -32.34 -28.79
CA VAL A 443 -6.79 -32.46 -29.34
C VAL A 443 -6.14 -33.72 -28.79
N GLY A 444 -6.12 -34.77 -29.62
CA GLY A 444 -5.57 -36.09 -29.29
C GLY A 444 -4.09 -36.05 -28.93
N THR A 445 -3.80 -35.80 -27.65
CA THR A 445 -2.45 -35.85 -27.08
C THR A 445 -2.51 -36.55 -25.72
N ASP A 446 -1.56 -37.47 -25.52
CA ASP A 446 -1.46 -38.30 -24.33
C ASP A 446 -1.57 -37.49 -23.03
N HIS A 447 -2.62 -37.79 -22.27
CA HIS A 447 -3.06 -37.08 -21.07
C HIS A 447 -2.07 -37.14 -19.89
N GLU A 448 -1.03 -37.96 -19.99
CA GLU A 448 -0.07 -38.22 -18.90
C GLU A 448 1.07 -37.20 -18.80
N LEU A 449 1.44 -36.51 -19.89
CA LEU A 449 2.56 -35.55 -19.87
C LEU A 449 2.12 -34.12 -19.51
N LEU A 450 0.87 -33.73 -19.82
CA LEU A 450 0.33 -32.38 -19.52
C LEU A 450 -0.33 -32.29 -18.13
N SER A 451 -0.72 -33.40 -17.52
CA SER A 451 -1.33 -33.42 -16.17
C SER A 451 -0.30 -33.30 -15.02
N ALA A 452 1.00 -33.31 -15.34
CA ALA A 452 2.08 -33.18 -14.37
C ALA A 452 2.18 -31.77 -13.75
N ASN A 453 1.66 -30.74 -14.41
CA ASN A 453 1.87 -29.35 -13.99
C ASN A 453 0.53 -28.61 -13.79
N VAL A 454 0.25 -28.25 -12.52
CA VAL A 454 -0.91 -27.48 -12.00
C VAL A 454 -2.16 -28.29 -11.60
N ALA A 455 -2.17 -29.62 -11.72
CA ALA A 455 -3.14 -30.44 -10.98
C ALA A 455 -2.74 -30.52 -9.49
N VAL A 456 -3.20 -29.57 -8.68
CA VAL A 456 -3.07 -29.67 -7.22
C VAL A 456 -3.86 -30.89 -6.76
N LYS A 457 -3.13 -31.97 -6.46
CA LYS A 457 -3.68 -33.28 -6.13
C LYS A 457 -4.75 -33.13 -5.05
N ALA A 458 -5.99 -33.51 -5.39
CA ALA A 458 -7.05 -33.70 -4.41
C ALA A 458 -6.56 -34.66 -3.31
N TYR A 459 -7.09 -34.53 -2.09
CA TYR A 459 -6.70 -35.41 -0.99
C TYR A 459 -6.86 -36.88 -1.41
N ARG A 460 -5.78 -37.65 -1.34
CA ARG A 460 -5.76 -39.10 -1.58
C ARG A 460 -5.39 -39.78 -0.28
N ASP A 461 -6.14 -40.83 0.07
CA ASP A 461 -5.86 -41.61 1.28
C ASP A 461 -4.44 -42.23 1.17
N PRO A 462 -3.57 -42.02 2.17
CA PRO A 462 -2.25 -42.65 2.19
C PRO A 462 -2.38 -44.18 2.33
N PRO A 463 -1.32 -44.96 1.99
CA PRO A 463 -1.34 -46.41 2.07
C PRO A 463 -1.87 -46.94 3.40
N GLU A 464 -1.41 -46.37 4.53
CA GLU A 464 -1.83 -46.77 5.88
C GLU A 464 -3.35 -46.62 6.13
N VAL A 465 -3.97 -45.56 5.58
CA VAL A 465 -5.42 -45.35 5.68
C VAL A 465 -6.15 -46.39 4.83
N LYS A 466 -5.67 -46.65 3.60
CA LYS A 466 -6.23 -47.69 2.73
C LYS A 466 -6.15 -49.07 3.40
N ASP A 467 -5.06 -49.37 4.10
CA ASP A 467 -4.84 -50.63 4.80
C ASP A 467 -5.74 -50.77 6.02
N ALA A 468 -5.98 -49.69 6.76
CA ALA A 468 -6.94 -49.67 7.85
C ALA A 468 -8.37 -49.94 7.36
N PHE A 469 -8.79 -49.36 6.22
CA PHE A 469 -10.08 -49.66 5.62
C PHE A 469 -10.16 -51.08 5.05
N ARG A 470 -9.07 -51.63 4.51
CA ARG A 470 -9.01 -53.04 4.08
C ARG A 470 -9.20 -53.99 5.27
N ARG A 471 -8.50 -53.76 6.38
CA ARG A 471 -8.66 -54.55 7.62
C ARG A 471 -10.09 -54.47 8.18
N ALA A 472 -10.65 -53.25 8.25
CA ALA A 472 -12.03 -53.06 8.72
C ALA A 472 -13.09 -53.74 7.83
N ARG A 473 -12.83 -53.91 6.53
CA ARG A 473 -13.69 -54.69 5.63
C ARG A 473 -13.58 -56.20 5.88
N GLY A 474 -12.38 -56.67 6.22
CA GLY A 474 -12.11 -58.09 6.49
C GLY A 474 -12.69 -58.56 7.83
N ASP A 475 -12.48 -57.80 8.91
CA ASP A 475 -12.92 -58.18 10.26
C ASP A 475 -14.37 -57.79 10.58
N ARG A 476 -14.98 -56.88 9.79
CA ARG A 476 -16.32 -56.30 9.98
C ARG A 476 -16.58 -55.74 11.38
N ALA A 477 -15.53 -55.44 12.14
CA ALA A 477 -15.65 -54.94 13.51
C ALA A 477 -15.91 -53.43 13.54
N ALA A 478 -16.91 -52.98 14.31
CA ALA A 478 -17.22 -51.55 14.45
C ALA A 478 -16.03 -50.72 14.97
N ALA A 479 -15.19 -51.32 15.81
CA ALA A 479 -13.96 -50.70 16.32
C ALA A 479 -12.94 -50.41 15.20
N SER A 480 -12.74 -51.37 14.28
CA SER A 480 -11.82 -51.24 13.14
C SER A 480 -12.26 -50.16 12.16
N TRP A 481 -13.57 -50.03 11.91
CA TRP A 481 -14.13 -48.93 11.12
C TRP A 481 -13.94 -47.57 11.79
N THR A 482 -14.12 -47.49 13.11
CA THR A 482 -13.89 -46.26 13.88
C THR A 482 -12.41 -45.85 13.84
N ALA A 483 -11.50 -46.81 14.00
CA ALA A 483 -10.06 -46.60 13.89
C ALA A 483 -9.66 -46.11 12.49
N ALA A 484 -10.15 -46.76 11.42
CA ALA A 484 -9.87 -46.35 10.04
C ALA A 484 -10.40 -44.94 9.72
N ARG A 485 -11.62 -44.60 10.17
CA ARG A 485 -12.19 -43.23 10.04
C ARG A 485 -11.38 -42.19 10.80
N ASN A 486 -10.92 -42.50 12.01
CA ASN A 486 -10.08 -41.60 12.80
C ASN A 486 -8.71 -41.40 12.15
N LEU A 487 -8.11 -42.46 11.60
CA LEU A 487 -6.85 -42.39 10.86
C LEU A 487 -6.99 -41.52 9.61
N ARG A 488 -8.07 -41.68 8.84
CA ARG A 488 -8.39 -40.81 7.68
C ARG A 488 -8.56 -39.36 8.08
N LYS A 489 -9.30 -39.09 9.17
CA LYS A 489 -9.44 -37.72 9.72
C LYS A 489 -8.08 -37.13 10.10
N LYS A 490 -7.18 -37.90 10.72
CA LYS A 490 -5.82 -37.48 11.08
C LYS A 490 -4.97 -37.17 9.84
N ALA A 491 -4.97 -38.08 8.86
CA ALA A 491 -4.23 -37.91 7.61
C ALA A 491 -4.72 -36.71 6.79
N ARG A 492 -6.04 -36.47 6.72
CA ARG A 492 -6.61 -35.29 6.06
C ARG A 492 -6.21 -33.99 6.76
N ARG A 493 -6.25 -33.95 8.10
CA ARG A 493 -5.77 -32.78 8.87
C ARG A 493 -4.29 -32.51 8.64
N HIS A 494 -3.45 -33.54 8.58
CA HIS A 494 -2.03 -33.39 8.27
C HIS A 494 -1.81 -32.82 6.86
N TRP A 495 -2.51 -33.35 5.86
CA TRP A 495 -2.45 -32.85 4.48
C TRP A 495 -2.92 -31.39 4.36
N GLU A 496 -4.00 -31.01 5.06
CA GLU A 496 -4.47 -29.61 5.10
C GLU A 496 -3.45 -28.68 5.77
N GLN A 497 -2.81 -29.13 6.85
CA GLN A 497 -1.77 -28.40 7.57
C GLN A 497 -0.52 -28.17 6.69
N GLU A 498 -0.03 -29.20 6.01
CA GLU A 498 1.12 -29.11 5.11
C GLU A 498 0.89 -28.09 3.97
N ARG A 499 -0.31 -28.11 3.36
CA ARG A 499 -0.69 -27.12 2.35
C ARG A 499 -0.69 -25.70 2.91
N LEU A 500 -1.19 -25.53 4.13
CA LEU A 500 -1.23 -24.22 4.78
C LEU A 500 0.19 -23.72 5.09
N GLU A 501 1.09 -24.60 5.56
CA GLU A 501 2.49 -24.28 5.81
C GLU A 501 3.20 -23.82 4.53
N ARG A 502 3.07 -24.58 3.44
CA ARG A 502 3.60 -24.22 2.12
C ARG A 502 3.05 -22.89 1.60
N ALA A 503 1.73 -22.67 1.73
CA ALA A 503 1.12 -21.41 1.36
C ALA A 503 1.73 -20.24 2.14
N THR A 504 1.90 -20.39 3.46
CA THR A 504 2.54 -19.36 4.28
C THR A 504 4.03 -19.22 4.00
N ALA A 505 4.71 -20.26 3.52
CA ALA A 505 6.12 -20.22 3.11
C ALA A 505 6.35 -19.59 1.72
N GLY A 506 5.30 -19.16 1.02
CA GLY A 506 5.43 -18.45 -0.26
C GLY A 506 5.04 -19.27 -1.50
N ASP A 507 4.40 -20.42 -1.34
CA ASP A 507 3.77 -21.12 -2.46
C ASP A 507 2.56 -20.31 -2.97
N TRP A 508 2.80 -19.48 -3.99
CA TRP A 508 1.80 -18.55 -4.51
C TRP A 508 0.59 -19.25 -5.14
N ALA A 509 0.73 -20.49 -5.62
CA ALA A 509 -0.40 -21.25 -6.15
C ALA A 509 -1.36 -21.61 -5.01
N LEU A 510 -0.84 -22.11 -3.89
CA LEU A 510 -1.64 -22.40 -2.70
C LEU A 510 -2.20 -21.12 -2.06
N VAL A 511 -1.42 -20.02 -1.99
CA VAL A 511 -1.93 -18.73 -1.51
C VAL A 511 -3.15 -18.28 -2.31
N ARG A 512 -3.17 -18.47 -3.64
CA ARG A 512 -4.34 -18.13 -4.46
C ARG A 512 -5.55 -19.02 -4.15
N GLN A 513 -5.34 -20.30 -3.89
CA GLN A 513 -6.43 -21.23 -3.54
C GLN A 513 -7.06 -20.93 -2.18
N PHE A 514 -6.26 -20.52 -1.20
CA PHE A 514 -6.76 -20.16 0.12
C PHE A 514 -7.47 -18.80 0.13
N ARG A 515 -7.23 -17.93 -0.87
CA ARG A 515 -7.96 -16.67 -0.98
C ARG A 515 -9.44 -16.95 -1.22
N PRO A 516 -10.34 -16.21 -0.53
CA PRO A 516 -11.75 -16.25 -0.87
C PRO A 516 -11.93 -15.97 -2.37
N ALA A 517 -12.73 -16.80 -3.04
CA ALA A 517 -13.10 -16.55 -4.42
C ALA A 517 -13.82 -15.19 -4.49
N LYS A 518 -13.23 -14.23 -5.20
CA LYS A 518 -13.90 -12.96 -5.50
C LYS A 518 -14.98 -13.22 -6.55
N HIS A 519 -16.12 -12.53 -6.44
CA HIS A 519 -17.22 -12.57 -7.41
C HIS A 519 -17.86 -13.96 -7.59
N ARG A 520 -17.82 -14.87 -6.61
CA ARG A 520 -18.48 -16.18 -6.78
C ARG A 520 -19.99 -16.00 -6.98
N GLY A 521 -20.54 -16.56 -8.05
CA GLY A 521 -21.98 -16.46 -8.38
C GLY A 521 -22.39 -15.18 -9.11
N TRP A 522 -21.41 -14.37 -9.57
CA TRP A 522 -21.69 -13.18 -10.37
C TRP A 522 -22.43 -13.51 -11.67
N ASP A 523 -22.10 -14.66 -12.26
CA ASP A 523 -22.70 -15.20 -13.46
C ASP A 523 -24.18 -15.46 -13.23
N THR A 524 -24.55 -16.17 -12.17
CA THR A 524 -25.96 -16.41 -11.83
C THR A 524 -26.73 -15.10 -11.63
N THR A 525 -26.16 -14.16 -10.88
CA THR A 525 -26.81 -12.86 -10.62
C THR A 525 -26.99 -12.05 -11.90
N PHE A 526 -25.97 -12.05 -12.76
CA PHE A 526 -26.03 -11.38 -14.06
C PHE A 526 -27.11 -11.99 -14.95
N ALA A 527 -27.19 -13.33 -15.02
CA ALA A 527 -28.18 -14.03 -15.83
C ALA A 527 -29.61 -13.74 -15.37
N GLU A 528 -29.86 -13.73 -14.06
CA GLU A 528 -31.16 -13.38 -13.48
C GLU A 528 -31.57 -11.94 -13.83
N ALA A 529 -30.62 -11.01 -13.90
CA ALA A 529 -30.86 -9.61 -14.24
C ALA A 529 -31.17 -9.35 -15.72
N GLN A 530 -31.04 -10.35 -16.61
CA GLN A 530 -31.33 -10.19 -18.04
C GLN A 530 -32.82 -10.39 -18.38
N ASP A 531 -33.70 -10.58 -17.39
CA ASP A 531 -35.16 -10.67 -17.54
C ASP A 531 -35.62 -11.67 -18.65
N GLY A 532 -34.96 -12.82 -18.74
CA GLY A 532 -35.29 -13.89 -19.69
C GLY A 532 -34.59 -13.81 -21.05
N ARG A 533 -33.78 -12.77 -21.30
CA ARG A 533 -32.87 -12.69 -22.45
C ARG A 533 -31.64 -13.59 -22.26
N ASP A 534 -31.08 -14.13 -23.35
CA ASP A 534 -29.81 -14.86 -23.29
C ASP A 534 -28.68 -13.94 -22.78
N PRO A 535 -28.03 -14.28 -21.64
CA PRO A 535 -26.92 -13.49 -21.12
C PRO A 535 -25.72 -13.45 -22.06
N HIS A 536 -25.51 -14.48 -22.88
CA HIS A 536 -24.43 -14.47 -23.87
C HIS A 536 -24.69 -13.42 -24.95
N GLU A 537 -25.89 -13.41 -25.53
CA GLU A 537 -26.31 -12.47 -26.57
C GLU A 537 -26.27 -11.01 -26.07
N ALA A 538 -26.71 -10.75 -24.83
CA ALA A 538 -26.62 -9.43 -24.21
C ALA A 538 -25.17 -8.92 -24.12
N ILE A 539 -24.22 -9.81 -23.80
CA ILE A 539 -22.78 -9.47 -23.77
C ILE A 539 -22.25 -9.28 -25.18
N HIS A 540 -22.62 -10.17 -26.11
CA HIS A 540 -22.20 -10.12 -27.51
C HIS A 540 -22.58 -8.78 -28.13
N GLU A 541 -23.86 -8.41 -28.12
CA GLU A 541 -24.35 -7.16 -28.70
C GLU A 541 -23.71 -5.93 -28.05
N HIS A 542 -23.50 -5.97 -26.73
CA HIS A 542 -22.79 -4.89 -26.05
C HIS A 542 -21.39 -4.69 -26.60
N LEU A 543 -20.62 -5.77 -26.76
CA LEU A 543 -19.26 -5.72 -27.27
C LEU A 543 -19.23 -5.38 -28.77
N GLU A 544 -20.17 -5.91 -29.55
CA GLU A 544 -20.34 -5.59 -30.96
C GLU A 544 -20.58 -4.08 -31.15
N SER A 545 -21.49 -3.48 -30.37
CA SER A 545 -21.74 -2.03 -30.39
C SER A 545 -20.49 -1.18 -30.05
N ILE A 546 -19.55 -1.77 -29.31
CA ILE A 546 -18.29 -1.13 -28.94
C ILE A 546 -17.23 -1.32 -30.01
N TYR A 547 -17.07 -2.48 -30.62
CA TYR A 547 -15.91 -2.76 -31.47
C TYR A 547 -16.21 -2.76 -32.96
N THR A 548 -17.43 -3.08 -33.37
CA THR A 548 -17.82 -3.19 -34.77
C THR A 548 -18.31 -1.84 -35.26
N THR A 549 -17.63 -1.33 -36.29
CA THR A 549 -17.94 -0.03 -36.91
C THR A 549 -18.11 -0.14 -38.43
N GLY A 550 -17.89 -1.32 -39.01
CA GLY A 550 -17.82 -1.51 -40.46
C GLY A 550 -16.59 -0.86 -41.09
N LEU A 551 -15.56 -0.58 -40.28
CA LEU A 551 -14.35 0.07 -40.76
C LEU A 551 -13.46 -0.97 -41.43
N VAL A 552 -13.19 -0.77 -42.71
CA VAL A 552 -12.30 -1.62 -43.51
C VAL A 552 -11.00 -0.86 -43.77
N ILE A 553 -9.88 -1.44 -43.35
CA ILE A 553 -8.53 -0.93 -43.67
C ILE A 553 -8.01 -1.75 -44.85
N PRO A 554 -7.73 -1.15 -46.01
CA PRO A 554 -7.27 -1.90 -47.17
C PRO A 554 -5.89 -2.51 -46.90
N PRO A 555 -5.63 -3.72 -47.44
CA PRO A 555 -4.30 -4.32 -47.36
C PRO A 555 -3.30 -3.45 -48.13
N LEU A 556 -2.08 -3.37 -47.61
CA LEU A 556 -0.98 -2.71 -48.31
C LEU A 556 -0.34 -3.68 -49.32
N PRO A 557 0.20 -3.18 -50.45
CA PRO A 557 0.94 -4.01 -51.37
C PRO A 557 2.18 -4.62 -50.69
N PRO A 558 2.72 -5.74 -51.21
CA PRO A 558 3.97 -6.32 -50.71
C PRO A 558 5.10 -5.28 -50.70
N TRP A 559 5.96 -5.37 -49.69
CA TRP A 559 7.15 -4.52 -49.63
C TRP A 559 8.18 -4.95 -50.66
N ASP A 560 8.63 -4.01 -51.49
CA ASP A 560 9.60 -4.22 -52.58
C ASP A 560 11.00 -3.66 -52.27
N GLY A 561 11.17 -3.01 -51.11
CA GLY A 561 12.44 -2.48 -50.64
C GLY A 561 13.29 -3.48 -49.84
N GLU A 562 14.43 -3.02 -49.34
CA GLU A 562 15.31 -3.84 -48.51
C GLU A 562 14.64 -4.27 -47.20
N VAL A 563 14.86 -5.53 -46.80
CA VAL A 563 14.42 -6.09 -45.52
C VAL A 563 15.65 -6.53 -44.74
N VAL A 564 15.89 -5.87 -43.61
CA VAL A 564 16.91 -6.32 -42.64
C VAL A 564 16.29 -7.40 -41.74
N PRO A 565 16.72 -8.66 -41.77
CA PRO A 565 16.14 -9.71 -40.93
C PRO A 565 16.41 -9.46 -39.44
N PHE A 566 15.60 -10.05 -38.56
CA PHE A 566 15.89 -10.15 -37.13
C PHE A 566 17.14 -10.99 -36.89
N THR A 567 17.89 -10.59 -35.87
CA THR A 567 19.08 -11.29 -35.38
C THR A 567 18.72 -12.33 -34.31
N GLU A 568 19.64 -13.25 -34.05
CA GLU A 568 19.50 -14.19 -32.93
C GLU A 568 19.36 -13.49 -31.58
N ASP A 569 20.06 -12.37 -31.38
CA ASP A 569 20.03 -11.64 -30.11
C ASP A 569 18.68 -10.95 -29.89
N GLU A 570 18.07 -10.39 -30.94
CA GLU A 570 16.71 -9.86 -30.88
C GLU A 570 15.72 -10.96 -30.48
N LEU A 571 15.79 -12.15 -31.10
CA LEU A 571 14.93 -13.27 -30.76
C LEU A 571 15.17 -13.80 -29.35
N ARG A 572 16.42 -13.95 -28.95
CA ARG A 572 16.80 -14.40 -27.60
C ARG A 572 16.25 -13.45 -26.54
N LEU A 573 16.36 -12.13 -26.76
CA LEU A 573 15.80 -11.11 -25.88
C LEU A 573 14.27 -11.15 -25.84
N ALA A 574 13.62 -11.32 -27.00
CA ALA A 574 12.17 -11.42 -27.11
C ALA A 574 11.61 -12.65 -26.37
N LEU A 575 12.28 -13.81 -26.51
CA LEU A 575 11.93 -15.05 -25.81
C LEU A 575 12.17 -14.93 -24.30
N HIS A 576 13.31 -14.39 -23.86
CA HIS A 576 13.61 -14.27 -22.43
C HIS A 576 12.63 -13.37 -21.66
N ARG A 577 12.00 -12.39 -22.34
CA ARG A 577 11.00 -11.48 -21.75
C ARG A 577 9.60 -12.10 -21.61
N GLY A 578 9.37 -13.33 -22.05
CA GLY A 578 8.09 -14.01 -21.91
C GLY A 578 7.82 -14.48 -20.48
N LYS A 579 6.54 -14.48 -20.08
CA LYS A 579 6.10 -14.98 -18.78
C LYS A 579 5.55 -16.39 -18.96
N LEU A 580 6.02 -17.31 -18.12
CA LEU A 580 5.51 -18.68 -18.04
C LEU A 580 4.15 -18.73 -17.32
N HIS A 581 3.45 -19.85 -17.52
CA HIS A 581 2.18 -20.23 -16.90
C HIS A 581 1.08 -19.21 -17.16
N LYS A 582 0.97 -18.78 -18.42
CA LYS A 582 -0.07 -17.88 -18.90
C LYS A 582 -1.08 -18.65 -19.73
N ALA A 583 -2.31 -18.16 -19.73
CA ALA A 583 -3.34 -18.66 -20.63
C ALA A 583 -2.92 -18.40 -22.09
N VAL A 584 -3.31 -19.33 -22.96
CA VAL A 584 -3.01 -19.33 -24.40
C VAL A 584 -4.18 -18.75 -25.20
N GLY A 585 -3.92 -18.35 -26.44
CA GLY A 585 -4.95 -17.93 -27.38
C GLY A 585 -5.67 -19.12 -28.02
N VAL A 586 -6.42 -18.86 -29.08
CA VAL A 586 -7.14 -19.91 -29.84
C VAL A 586 -6.20 -20.91 -30.52
N ASP A 587 -4.94 -20.50 -30.77
CA ASP A 587 -3.90 -21.32 -31.41
C ASP A 587 -3.23 -22.33 -30.46
N GLY A 588 -3.54 -22.30 -29.17
CA GLY A 588 -2.94 -23.19 -28.17
C GLY A 588 -1.45 -22.94 -27.90
N THR A 589 -0.82 -21.95 -28.53
CA THR A 589 0.62 -21.73 -28.40
C THR A 589 0.96 -21.12 -27.04
N SER A 590 1.78 -21.83 -26.26
CA SER A 590 2.32 -21.36 -24.97
C SER A 590 3.73 -20.82 -25.10
N HIS A 591 4.18 -20.04 -24.11
CA HIS A 591 5.55 -19.55 -24.10
C HIS A 591 6.55 -20.68 -23.80
N GLU A 592 6.13 -21.63 -22.96
CA GLU A 592 6.84 -22.88 -22.67
C GLU A 592 7.10 -23.70 -23.93
N LEU A 593 6.11 -23.81 -24.82
CA LEU A 593 6.26 -24.50 -26.10
C LEU A 593 7.33 -23.84 -26.96
N LEU A 594 7.30 -22.50 -27.09
CA LEU A 594 8.30 -21.75 -27.86
C LEU A 594 9.71 -21.90 -27.28
N GLN A 595 9.85 -21.91 -25.95
CA GLN A 595 11.13 -22.18 -25.30
C GLN A 595 11.59 -23.63 -25.50
N GLY A 596 10.65 -24.58 -25.47
CA GLY A 596 10.90 -25.99 -25.77
C GLY A 596 11.46 -26.16 -27.17
N ILE A 597 10.79 -25.60 -28.19
CA ILE A 597 11.25 -25.60 -29.59
C ILE A 597 12.64 -24.95 -29.68
N ALA A 598 12.81 -23.76 -29.11
CA ALA A 598 14.10 -23.06 -29.11
C ALA A 598 15.25 -23.87 -28.47
N SER A 599 14.94 -24.79 -27.55
CA SER A 599 15.93 -25.63 -26.87
C SER A 599 16.26 -26.92 -27.64
N THR A 600 15.48 -27.26 -28.67
CA THR A 600 15.78 -28.42 -29.52
C THR A 600 16.91 -28.12 -30.52
N PRO A 601 17.75 -29.11 -30.91
CA PRO A 601 18.77 -28.92 -31.93
C PRO A 601 18.17 -28.36 -33.23
N GLY A 602 18.68 -27.19 -33.69
CA GLY A 602 18.18 -26.50 -34.87
C GLY A 602 16.87 -25.71 -34.68
N GLY A 603 16.14 -25.92 -33.58
CA GLY A 603 14.85 -25.29 -33.34
C GLY A 603 14.91 -23.77 -33.14
N PHE A 604 15.98 -23.26 -32.52
CA PHE A 604 16.18 -21.81 -32.39
C PHE A 604 16.35 -21.13 -33.76
N ALA A 605 17.17 -21.72 -34.64
CA ALA A 605 17.39 -21.21 -36.00
C ALA A 605 16.09 -21.28 -36.82
N ALA A 606 15.35 -22.39 -36.73
CA ALA A 606 14.06 -22.54 -37.40
C ALA A 606 13.03 -21.48 -36.92
N LEU A 607 12.97 -21.20 -35.62
CA LEU A 607 12.13 -20.11 -35.10
C LEU A 607 12.54 -18.74 -35.63
N LEU A 608 13.85 -18.47 -35.74
CA LEU A 608 14.34 -17.22 -36.30
C LEU A 608 13.95 -17.07 -37.77
N THR A 609 14.17 -18.12 -38.58
CA THR A 609 13.73 -18.15 -39.98
C THR A 609 12.23 -17.90 -40.08
N PHE A 610 11.42 -18.60 -39.28
CA PHE A 610 9.97 -18.40 -39.24
C PHE A 610 9.56 -16.94 -38.99
N TYR A 611 10.14 -16.27 -37.98
CA TYR A 611 9.83 -14.85 -37.74
C TYR A 611 10.37 -13.92 -38.81
N ASN A 612 11.50 -14.25 -39.44
CA ASN A 612 12.08 -13.47 -40.53
C ASN A 612 11.27 -13.57 -41.82
N ASP A 613 10.75 -14.75 -42.14
CA ASP A 613 9.88 -14.96 -43.29
C ASP A 613 8.58 -14.15 -43.12
N ILE A 614 7.99 -14.18 -41.92
CA ILE A 614 6.83 -13.35 -41.57
C ILE A 614 7.17 -11.86 -41.74
N TYR A 615 8.34 -11.42 -41.27
CA TYR A 615 8.75 -10.02 -41.33
C TYR A 615 9.02 -9.53 -42.75
N ALA A 616 9.63 -10.36 -43.59
CA ALA A 616 9.93 -10.03 -44.98
C ALA A 616 8.67 -9.84 -45.82
N HIS A 617 7.64 -10.66 -45.57
CA HIS A 617 6.41 -10.65 -46.35
C HIS A 617 5.24 -9.93 -45.68
N ALA A 618 5.38 -9.54 -44.40
CA ALA A 618 4.28 -9.08 -43.54
C ALA A 618 3.07 -10.04 -43.52
N SER A 619 3.30 -11.34 -43.78
CA SER A 619 2.27 -12.38 -43.83
C SER A 619 2.08 -12.96 -42.44
N ILE A 620 1.13 -12.42 -41.69
CA ILE A 620 0.84 -12.83 -40.31
C ILE A 620 -0.09 -14.05 -40.32
N PRO A 621 0.18 -15.10 -39.53
CA PRO A 621 -0.77 -16.21 -39.37
C PRO A 621 -2.14 -15.72 -38.91
N GLU A 622 -3.22 -16.21 -39.54
CA GLU A 622 -4.59 -15.72 -39.29
C GLU A 622 -4.99 -15.82 -37.81
N ASP A 623 -4.65 -16.94 -37.16
CA ASP A 623 -4.93 -17.17 -35.74
C ASP A 623 -4.29 -16.13 -34.81
N TRP A 624 -3.23 -15.44 -35.24
CA TRP A 624 -2.64 -14.37 -34.44
C TRP A 624 -3.56 -13.16 -34.34
N ASN A 625 -4.46 -12.97 -35.30
CA ASN A 625 -5.46 -11.91 -35.31
C ASN A 625 -6.81 -12.30 -34.69
N VAL A 626 -6.93 -13.54 -34.20
CA VAL A 626 -8.09 -14.03 -33.46
C VAL A 626 -7.76 -14.11 -31.97
N ALA A 627 -8.41 -13.28 -31.15
CA ALA A 627 -8.24 -13.34 -29.69
C ALA A 627 -9.29 -14.23 -29.02
N LEU A 628 -8.90 -15.01 -28.01
CA LEU A 628 -9.86 -15.63 -27.11
C LEU A 628 -10.29 -14.58 -26.08
N MET A 629 -11.55 -14.11 -26.15
CA MET A 629 -12.08 -13.08 -25.28
C MET A 629 -12.92 -13.71 -24.15
N ILE A 630 -12.58 -13.38 -22.91
CA ILE A 630 -13.37 -13.74 -21.72
C ILE A 630 -13.82 -12.48 -20.99
N VAL A 631 -14.91 -12.56 -20.24
CA VAL A 631 -15.40 -11.44 -19.41
C VAL A 631 -15.12 -11.65 -17.93
N ILE A 632 -14.75 -10.58 -17.24
CA ILE A 632 -14.58 -10.55 -15.78
C ILE A 632 -15.42 -9.42 -15.20
N PRO A 633 -16.14 -9.64 -14.09
CA PRO A 633 -16.92 -8.59 -13.44
C PRO A 633 -16.05 -7.46 -12.88
N LYS A 634 -16.45 -6.21 -13.09
CA LYS A 634 -15.80 -5.02 -12.49
C LYS A 634 -16.18 -4.86 -11.01
N GLU A 635 -17.35 -5.34 -10.63
CA GLU A 635 -17.95 -5.21 -9.31
C GLU A 635 -18.45 -6.57 -8.78
N GLU A 636 -18.89 -6.65 -7.52
CA GLU A 636 -19.24 -7.94 -6.89
C GLU A 636 -20.44 -8.63 -7.55
N ALA A 637 -21.44 -7.86 -7.96
CA ALA A 637 -22.68 -8.34 -8.57
C ALA A 637 -23.02 -7.44 -9.77
N PRO A 638 -22.46 -7.71 -10.97
CA PRO A 638 -22.78 -6.96 -12.17
C PRO A 638 -24.21 -7.28 -12.63
N LEU A 639 -24.96 -6.25 -13.00
CA LEU A 639 -26.33 -6.40 -13.53
C LEU A 639 -26.39 -6.14 -15.03
N ASP A 640 -25.51 -5.29 -15.56
CA ASP A 640 -25.46 -4.93 -16.97
C ASP A 640 -24.11 -5.30 -17.64
N PRO A 641 -24.09 -5.53 -18.97
CA PRO A 641 -22.86 -5.86 -19.69
C PRO A 641 -21.75 -4.82 -19.56
N ALA A 642 -22.06 -3.53 -19.32
CA ALA A 642 -21.06 -2.50 -19.17
C ALA A 642 -20.31 -2.61 -17.83
N SER A 643 -20.86 -3.30 -16.83
CA SER A 643 -20.18 -3.72 -15.60
C SER A 643 -19.25 -4.93 -15.78
N LEU A 644 -19.14 -5.49 -16.99
CA LEU A 644 -18.16 -6.52 -17.33
C LEU A 644 -16.93 -5.90 -18.00
N ARG A 645 -15.78 -6.54 -17.81
CA ARG A 645 -14.51 -6.20 -18.46
C ARG A 645 -14.11 -7.32 -19.42
N PRO A 646 -14.04 -7.06 -20.74
CA PRO A 646 -13.49 -8.01 -21.68
C PRO A 646 -11.97 -8.13 -21.48
N LEU A 647 -11.44 -9.35 -21.56
CA LEU A 647 -10.02 -9.67 -21.59
C LEU A 647 -9.73 -10.50 -22.84
N ALA A 648 -8.87 -9.98 -23.71
CA ALA A 648 -8.46 -10.63 -24.94
C ALA A 648 -7.13 -11.38 -24.75
N MET A 649 -7.14 -12.70 -24.95
CA MET A 649 -5.96 -13.54 -24.89
C MET A 649 -5.51 -13.89 -26.31
N GLY A 650 -4.37 -13.32 -26.73
CA GLY A 650 -3.75 -13.64 -28.02
C GLY A 650 -2.64 -14.69 -27.94
N SER A 651 -2.21 -15.17 -29.10
CA SER A 651 -1.12 -16.13 -29.32
C SER A 651 0.19 -15.74 -28.60
N ALA A 652 0.88 -16.73 -28.03
CA ALA A 652 2.22 -16.50 -27.48
C ALA A 652 3.26 -16.22 -28.57
N ALA A 653 3.14 -16.83 -29.75
CA ALA A 653 4.03 -16.58 -30.88
C ALA A 653 3.86 -15.16 -31.41
N SER A 654 2.61 -14.71 -31.58
CA SER A 654 2.26 -13.32 -31.89
C SER A 654 2.91 -12.33 -30.91
N LYS A 655 2.87 -12.61 -29.60
CA LYS A 655 3.52 -11.75 -28.59
C LYS A 655 5.04 -11.74 -28.68
N VAL A 656 5.69 -12.82 -29.12
CA VAL A 656 7.15 -12.82 -29.37
C VAL A 656 7.45 -11.94 -30.57
N TYR A 657 6.68 -12.08 -31.64
CA TYR A 657 6.78 -11.21 -32.82
C TYR A 657 6.56 -9.73 -32.50
N SER A 658 5.53 -9.39 -31.72
CA SER A 658 5.30 -8.02 -31.25
C SER A 658 6.48 -7.47 -30.45
N ARG A 659 7.19 -8.29 -29.67
CA ARG A 659 8.40 -7.84 -28.95
C ARG A 659 9.56 -7.55 -29.89
N LEU A 660 9.74 -8.36 -30.93
CA LEU A 660 10.72 -8.11 -31.98
C LEU A 660 10.44 -6.77 -32.67
N LEU A 661 9.19 -6.56 -33.11
CA LEU A 661 8.77 -5.30 -33.71
C LEU A 661 8.96 -4.11 -32.77
N LEU A 662 8.58 -4.24 -31.49
CA LEU A 662 8.77 -3.18 -30.50
C LEU A 662 10.24 -2.81 -30.31
N GLY A 663 11.15 -3.80 -30.32
CA GLY A 663 12.59 -3.57 -30.25
C GLY A 663 13.09 -2.64 -31.37
N ARG A 664 12.49 -2.74 -32.56
CA ARG A 664 12.77 -1.87 -33.70
C ARG A 664 11.94 -0.60 -33.76
N THR A 665 10.81 -0.55 -33.08
CA THR A 665 9.85 0.57 -33.15
C THR A 665 10.14 1.61 -32.08
N VAL A 666 10.35 1.19 -30.83
CA VAL A 666 10.51 2.08 -29.67
C VAL A 666 11.61 3.15 -29.85
N PRO A 667 12.79 2.86 -30.44
CA PRO A 667 13.81 3.88 -30.66
C PRO A 667 13.36 5.07 -31.52
N TRP A 668 12.35 4.89 -32.36
CA TRP A 668 11.80 5.92 -33.26
C TRP A 668 10.55 6.59 -32.70
N LEU A 669 9.99 6.06 -31.61
CA LEU A 669 8.86 6.67 -30.94
C LEU A 669 9.37 7.87 -30.13
N ASN A 670 9.51 9.01 -30.80
CA ASN A 670 9.70 10.31 -30.16
C ASN A 670 8.43 10.63 -29.37
N ALA A 671 8.38 10.18 -28.12
CA ALA A 671 7.25 10.45 -27.25
C ALA A 671 7.16 11.97 -27.02
N GLY A 672 6.07 12.56 -27.51
CA GLY A 672 5.75 13.96 -27.27
C GLY A 672 5.81 14.26 -25.78
N GLU A 673 6.86 15.00 -25.41
CA GLU A 673 7.09 15.68 -24.12
C GLU A 673 7.17 14.78 -22.89
N GLY A 674 7.92 15.24 -21.89
CA GLY A 674 8.13 14.55 -20.62
C GLY A 674 6.86 14.27 -19.80
N ALA A 675 5.66 14.58 -20.32
CA ALA A 675 4.37 14.44 -19.66
C ALA A 675 4.03 12.99 -19.32
N GLN A 676 4.29 12.05 -20.22
CA GLN A 676 3.95 10.65 -20.00
C GLN A 676 4.86 10.03 -18.93
N CYS A 677 4.29 9.58 -17.83
CA CYS A 677 4.94 8.97 -16.67
C CYS A 677 4.93 7.42 -16.73
N SER A 678 4.51 6.85 -17.86
CA SER A 678 4.60 5.41 -18.16
C SER A 678 5.62 5.13 -19.27
N GLY A 679 6.26 3.97 -19.22
CA GLY A 679 7.20 3.52 -20.24
C GLY A 679 8.54 3.06 -19.67
N GLU A 680 9.50 2.82 -20.55
CA GLU A 680 10.84 2.38 -20.14
C GLU A 680 11.53 3.46 -19.28
N GLY A 681 12.11 3.03 -18.15
CA GLY A 681 12.77 3.95 -17.23
C GLY A 681 11.86 4.98 -16.56
N LYS A 682 10.54 4.71 -16.51
CA LYS A 682 9.51 5.53 -15.85
C LYS A 682 8.70 4.68 -14.86
N GLN A 683 8.07 5.31 -13.88
CA GLN A 683 7.32 4.62 -12.82
C GLN A 683 6.03 5.39 -12.45
N PRO A 684 4.97 4.72 -11.97
CA PRO A 684 3.77 5.41 -11.45
C PRO A 684 4.09 6.44 -10.35
N ALA A 685 5.21 6.26 -9.65
CA ALA A 685 5.72 7.21 -8.68
C ALA A 685 6.02 8.60 -9.26
N GLU A 686 6.37 8.72 -10.55
CA GLU A 686 6.63 10.00 -11.22
C GLU A 686 5.36 10.83 -11.34
N TYR A 687 4.25 10.21 -11.71
CA TYR A 687 2.93 10.85 -11.81
C TYR A 687 2.45 11.38 -10.46
N ILE A 688 2.54 10.54 -9.42
CA ILE A 688 2.16 10.91 -8.04
C ILE A 688 3.09 12.00 -7.50
N PHE A 689 4.40 11.86 -7.71
CA PHE A 689 5.38 12.82 -7.22
C PHE A 689 5.20 14.19 -7.87
N GLY A 690 4.98 14.24 -9.19
CA GLY A 690 4.75 15.50 -9.89
C GLY A 690 3.57 16.27 -9.30
N MET A 691 2.44 15.60 -9.06
CA MET A 691 1.30 16.23 -8.40
C MET A 691 1.60 16.62 -6.94
N SER A 692 2.30 15.77 -6.19
CA SER A 692 2.72 16.08 -4.82
C SER A 692 3.54 17.38 -4.77
N ARG A 693 4.50 17.54 -5.68
CA ARG A 693 5.34 18.72 -5.74
C ARG A 693 4.58 19.96 -6.21
N VAL A 694 3.64 19.84 -7.14
CA VAL A 694 2.73 20.94 -7.54
C VAL A 694 1.89 21.42 -6.35
N MET A 695 1.33 20.51 -5.54
CA MET A 695 0.56 20.88 -4.34
C MET A 695 1.44 21.57 -3.27
N GLU A 696 2.70 21.12 -3.12
CA GLU A 696 3.66 21.76 -2.23
C GLU A 696 4.05 23.16 -2.71
N LEU A 697 4.30 23.33 -4.01
CA LEU A 697 4.58 24.64 -4.60
C LEU A 697 3.39 25.59 -4.40
N GLU A 698 2.17 25.11 -4.54
CA GLU A 698 0.99 25.93 -4.26
C GLU A 698 0.88 26.32 -2.78
N ALA A 699 1.20 25.40 -1.86
CA ALA A 699 1.27 25.69 -0.44
C ALA A 699 2.38 26.70 -0.08
N GLU A 700 3.47 26.73 -0.86
CA GLU A 700 4.60 27.64 -0.66
C GLU A 700 4.34 29.03 -1.27
N TRP A 701 3.75 29.10 -2.46
CA TRP A 701 3.70 30.31 -3.27
C TRP A 701 2.32 30.94 -3.43
N HIS A 702 1.26 30.24 -3.00
CA HIS A 702 -0.12 30.74 -2.99
C HIS A 702 -0.56 31.32 -4.34
N LYS A 703 -0.30 30.61 -5.45
CA LYS A 703 -0.49 31.13 -6.81
C LYS A 703 -1.94 31.06 -7.29
N GLY A 704 -2.81 30.32 -6.59
CA GLY A 704 -4.20 30.11 -7.00
C GLY A 704 -4.29 28.98 -8.04
N LEU A 705 -3.89 27.78 -7.64
CA LEU A 705 -3.91 26.58 -8.49
C LEU A 705 -5.34 26.04 -8.74
N VAL A 706 -5.70 25.87 -10.01
CA VAL A 706 -6.80 25.02 -10.46
C VAL A 706 -6.24 23.81 -11.19
N ALA A 707 -6.50 22.62 -10.67
CA ALA A 707 -6.03 21.36 -11.24
C ALA A 707 -7.20 20.47 -11.68
N ALA A 708 -7.14 19.91 -12.88
CA ALA A 708 -8.08 18.95 -13.41
C ALA A 708 -7.43 17.57 -13.53
N LYS A 709 -8.07 16.56 -12.93
CA LYS A 709 -7.83 15.15 -13.24
C LYS A 709 -8.78 14.73 -14.35
N ILE A 710 -8.22 14.06 -15.36
CA ILE A 710 -8.84 13.81 -16.64
C ILE A 710 -8.96 12.31 -16.84
N ASP A 711 -10.15 11.86 -17.23
CA ASP A 711 -10.50 10.46 -17.50
C ASP A 711 -10.88 10.31 -18.97
N ILE A 712 -10.18 9.45 -19.71
CA ILE A 712 -10.50 9.13 -21.11
C ILE A 712 -11.44 7.92 -21.14
N ARG A 713 -12.59 8.07 -21.79
CA ARG A 713 -13.63 7.04 -21.85
C ARG A 713 -13.16 5.84 -22.68
N LYS A 714 -13.08 4.65 -22.06
CA LYS A 714 -12.82 3.35 -22.72
C LYS A 714 -11.61 3.43 -23.67
N ALA A 715 -10.51 4.04 -23.22
CA ALA A 715 -9.44 4.50 -24.10
C ALA A 715 -8.83 3.41 -25.01
N PHE A 716 -8.60 2.20 -24.48
CA PHE A 716 -8.10 1.07 -25.27
C PHE A 716 -9.13 0.55 -26.29
N ASP A 717 -10.43 0.64 -25.98
CA ASP A 717 -11.49 0.04 -26.79
C ASP A 717 -11.96 0.94 -27.94
N MET A 718 -11.80 2.26 -27.77
CA MET A 718 -12.33 3.28 -28.68
C MET A 718 -11.32 3.80 -29.71
N LEU A 719 -10.05 3.42 -29.58
CA LEU A 719 -8.98 4.00 -30.40
C LEU A 719 -9.19 3.77 -31.89
N HIS A 720 -9.10 4.84 -32.69
CA HIS A 720 -9.23 4.75 -34.14
C HIS A 720 -7.93 4.21 -34.77
N ARG A 721 -7.97 2.96 -35.26
CA ARG A 721 -6.79 2.27 -35.79
C ARG A 721 -6.12 2.93 -36.99
N PRO A 722 -6.84 3.46 -38.00
CA PRO A 722 -6.22 4.20 -39.09
C PRO A 722 -5.40 5.38 -38.59
N ALA A 723 -5.94 6.16 -37.65
CA ALA A 723 -5.21 7.29 -37.07
C ALA A 723 -3.96 6.83 -36.28
N LEU A 724 -4.01 5.70 -35.58
CA LEU A 724 -2.83 5.11 -34.94
C LEU A 724 -1.78 4.69 -35.98
N LEU A 725 -2.20 4.01 -37.05
CA LEU A 725 -1.32 3.54 -38.12
C LEU A 725 -0.68 4.70 -38.87
N ASP A 726 -1.42 5.77 -39.16
CA ASP A 726 -0.89 6.98 -39.79
C ASP A 726 0.22 7.61 -38.95
N ARG A 727 -0.01 7.73 -37.63
CA ARG A 727 1.01 8.23 -36.71
C ARG A 727 2.21 7.29 -36.65
N LEU A 728 2.01 5.98 -36.62
CA LEU A 728 3.11 5.01 -36.62
C LEU A 728 3.95 5.14 -37.88
N LYS A 729 3.30 5.24 -39.05
CA LYS A 729 3.96 5.46 -40.34
C LYS A 729 4.79 6.74 -40.34
N GLN A 730 4.27 7.83 -39.77
CA GLN A 730 5.02 9.08 -39.64
C GLN A 730 6.25 8.94 -38.74
N ALA A 731 6.16 8.15 -37.67
CA ALA A 731 7.24 7.99 -36.70
C ALA A 731 8.35 7.05 -37.19
N ILE A 732 8.00 5.92 -37.80
CA ILE A 732 8.97 4.86 -38.14
C ILE A 732 9.20 4.70 -39.66
N GLY A 733 8.50 5.49 -40.47
CA GLY A 733 8.53 5.40 -41.93
C GLY A 733 7.60 4.32 -42.49
N ASP A 734 7.44 4.35 -43.81
CA ASP A 734 6.80 3.26 -44.56
C ASP A 734 7.86 2.18 -44.84
N GLY A 735 7.76 1.03 -44.19
CA GLY A 735 8.75 -0.05 -44.29
C GLY A 735 8.27 -1.36 -43.65
N PRO A 736 9.09 -2.42 -43.62
CA PRO A 736 8.68 -3.76 -43.17
C PRO A 736 8.11 -3.78 -41.76
N THR A 737 8.67 -2.98 -40.85
CA THR A 737 8.16 -2.82 -39.47
C THR A 737 6.74 -2.24 -39.45
N PHE A 738 6.48 -1.19 -40.24
CA PHE A 738 5.15 -0.59 -40.33
C PHE A 738 4.14 -1.54 -40.98
N ARG A 739 4.50 -2.20 -42.09
CA ARG A 739 3.65 -3.21 -42.75
C ARG A 739 3.27 -4.33 -41.77
N SER A 740 4.24 -4.81 -40.99
CA SER A 740 4.00 -5.81 -39.94
C SER A 740 3.05 -5.33 -38.84
N TRP A 741 3.17 -4.07 -38.40
CA TRP A 741 2.21 -3.49 -37.46
C TRP A 741 0.81 -3.39 -38.05
N GLN A 742 0.70 -2.98 -39.31
CA GLN A 742 -0.59 -2.92 -39.98
C GLN A 742 -1.22 -4.32 -40.04
N ALA A 743 -0.48 -5.33 -40.50
CA ALA A 743 -0.98 -6.70 -40.59
C ALA A 743 -1.43 -7.27 -39.22
N MET A 744 -0.78 -6.85 -38.12
CA MET A 744 -1.18 -7.23 -36.75
C MET A 744 -2.38 -6.46 -36.20
N LEU A 745 -2.72 -5.30 -36.78
CA LEU A 745 -3.79 -4.40 -36.29
C LEU A 745 -5.02 -4.35 -37.21
N VAL A 746 -4.96 -4.97 -38.39
CA VAL A 746 -6.07 -5.05 -39.35
C VAL A 746 -6.73 -6.42 -39.29
N ASP A 747 -8.01 -6.49 -39.66
CA ASP A 747 -8.83 -7.71 -39.74
C ASP A 747 -8.71 -8.60 -38.49
N THR A 748 -8.94 -7.97 -37.34
CA THR A 748 -8.84 -8.66 -36.05
C THR A 748 -10.23 -9.05 -35.57
N SER A 749 -10.34 -10.24 -35.02
CA SER A 749 -11.58 -10.73 -34.43
C SER A 749 -11.33 -11.32 -33.05
N ALA A 750 -12.42 -11.63 -32.33
CA ALA A 750 -12.35 -12.37 -31.09
C ALA A 750 -13.39 -13.48 -31.05
N VAL A 751 -13.02 -14.59 -30.43
CA VAL A 751 -13.96 -15.62 -29.98
C VAL A 751 -14.34 -15.27 -28.54
N LEU A 752 -15.55 -14.73 -28.35
CA LEU A 752 -16.11 -14.47 -27.04
C LEU A 752 -16.54 -15.77 -26.40
N GLN A 753 -15.88 -16.14 -25.31
CA GLN A 753 -16.22 -17.29 -24.49
C GLN A 753 -16.84 -16.82 -23.16
N THR A 754 -18.08 -17.25 -22.91
CA THR A 754 -18.79 -17.01 -21.66
C THR A 754 -19.21 -18.33 -21.01
N SER A 755 -19.81 -18.27 -19.82
CA SER A 755 -20.42 -19.43 -19.17
C SER A 755 -21.63 -19.99 -19.92
N TRP A 756 -22.27 -19.18 -20.79
CA TRP A 756 -23.53 -19.50 -21.46
C TRP A 756 -23.38 -19.86 -22.94
N GLY A 757 -22.26 -19.53 -23.55
CA GLY A 757 -22.06 -19.71 -24.99
C GLY A 757 -20.74 -19.18 -25.51
N SER A 758 -20.53 -19.40 -26.81
CA SER A 758 -19.37 -18.95 -27.58
C SER A 758 -19.83 -18.32 -28.89
N SER A 759 -19.23 -17.20 -29.29
CA SER A 759 -19.53 -16.50 -30.54
C SER A 759 -18.30 -15.73 -31.05
N ARG A 760 -18.28 -15.41 -32.35
CA ARG A 760 -17.21 -14.61 -32.97
C ARG A 760 -17.66 -13.15 -33.10
N LEU A 761 -16.78 -12.22 -32.74
CA LEU A 761 -16.98 -10.78 -32.83
C LEU A 761 -15.89 -10.15 -33.71
N GLN A 762 -16.28 -9.24 -34.59
CA GLN A 762 -15.33 -8.43 -35.33
C GLN A 762 -14.85 -7.24 -34.51
N LEU A 763 -13.53 -7.00 -34.53
CA LEU A 763 -12.91 -5.93 -33.77
C LEU A 763 -12.30 -4.90 -34.74
N ASP A 764 -13.09 -3.89 -35.12
CA ASP A 764 -12.69 -2.92 -36.15
C ASP A 764 -11.90 -1.73 -35.55
N ARG A 765 -12.11 -1.45 -34.26
CA ARG A 765 -11.41 -0.39 -33.52
C ARG A 765 -10.82 -0.88 -32.21
N GLY A 766 -10.14 0.04 -31.52
CA GLY A 766 -9.42 -0.22 -30.29
C GLY A 766 -8.12 -0.99 -30.52
N ILE A 767 -7.43 -1.29 -29.42
CA ILE A 767 -6.20 -2.07 -29.36
C ILE A 767 -6.35 -3.15 -28.29
N ARG A 768 -5.64 -4.27 -28.46
CA ARG A 768 -5.90 -5.49 -27.68
C ARG A 768 -5.47 -5.33 -26.21
N GLN A 769 -6.44 -5.32 -25.30
CA GLN A 769 -6.15 -5.34 -23.87
C GLN A 769 -5.41 -6.64 -23.49
N GLY A 770 -4.18 -6.52 -22.98
CA GLY A 770 -3.34 -7.65 -22.57
C GLY A 770 -2.29 -8.07 -23.59
N SER A 771 -2.23 -7.43 -24.75
CA SER A 771 -1.08 -7.56 -25.66
C SER A 771 0.12 -6.71 -25.18
N VAL A 772 1.31 -7.00 -25.71
CA VAL A 772 2.56 -6.40 -25.19
C VAL A 772 2.80 -5.00 -25.75
N GLU A 773 2.31 -4.75 -26.96
CA GLU A 773 2.45 -3.52 -27.74
C GLU A 773 1.42 -2.46 -27.36
N SER A 774 0.19 -2.86 -27.03
CA SER A 774 -0.93 -1.96 -26.73
C SER A 774 -0.58 -0.85 -25.72
N PRO A 775 0.01 -1.12 -24.54
CA PRO A 775 0.33 -0.06 -23.59
C PRO A 775 1.43 0.89 -24.09
N ILE A 776 2.39 0.41 -24.90
CA ILE A 776 3.47 1.24 -25.43
C ILE A 776 2.92 2.18 -26.50
N LEU A 777 2.18 1.63 -27.46
CA LEU A 777 1.58 2.38 -28.56
C LEU A 777 0.57 3.42 -28.04
N PHE A 778 -0.29 3.04 -27.09
CA PHE A 778 -1.24 3.97 -26.50
C PHE A 778 -0.57 5.08 -25.69
N GLY A 779 0.38 4.72 -24.82
CA GLY A 779 1.08 5.69 -23.99
C GLY A 779 1.87 6.71 -24.82
N TRP A 780 2.48 6.26 -25.91
CA TRP A 780 3.11 7.13 -26.92
C TRP A 780 2.09 8.02 -27.62
N LEU A 781 1.01 7.45 -28.16
CA LEU A 781 0.01 8.22 -28.90
C LEU A 781 -0.65 9.29 -28.03
N ALA A 782 -1.02 8.97 -26.79
CA ALA A 782 -1.61 9.93 -25.86
C ALA A 782 -0.66 11.12 -25.57
N ALA A 783 0.64 10.83 -25.45
CA ALA A 783 1.67 11.85 -25.25
C ALA A 783 1.85 12.73 -26.51
N THR A 784 1.89 12.10 -27.70
CA THR A 784 1.96 12.80 -28.98
C THR A 784 0.74 13.70 -29.22
N ILE A 785 -0.48 13.23 -28.93
CA ILE A 785 -1.70 14.04 -29.04
C ILE A 785 -1.59 15.29 -28.15
N LEU A 786 -1.15 15.12 -26.90
CA LEU A 786 -1.02 16.25 -25.97
C LEU A 786 0.04 17.27 -26.45
N HIS A 787 1.19 16.79 -26.93
CA HIS A 787 2.23 17.64 -27.52
C HIS A 787 1.72 18.40 -28.75
N ASP A 788 0.98 17.73 -29.65
CA ASP A 788 0.42 18.35 -30.84
C ASP A 788 -0.58 19.46 -30.49
N VAL A 789 -1.44 19.23 -29.49
CA VAL A 789 -2.36 20.25 -28.97
C VAL A 789 -1.59 21.44 -28.44
N LYS A 790 -0.55 21.22 -27.63
CA LYS A 790 0.25 22.29 -27.06
C LYS A 790 0.89 23.17 -28.13
N ASN A 791 1.48 22.55 -29.14
CA ASN A 791 2.11 23.27 -30.25
C ASN A 791 1.07 24.02 -31.10
N LYS A 792 -0.01 23.34 -31.51
CA LYS A 792 -1.10 23.91 -32.31
C LYS A 792 -1.75 25.11 -31.66
N HIS A 793 -1.89 25.08 -30.33
CA HIS A 793 -2.58 26.10 -29.55
C HIS A 793 -1.63 27.00 -28.75
N ALA A 794 -0.32 26.91 -28.99
CA ALA A 794 0.75 27.66 -28.35
C ALA A 794 0.65 27.73 -26.82
N TRP A 795 0.42 26.57 -26.16
CA TRP A 795 0.24 26.52 -24.70
C TRP A 795 1.44 27.07 -23.93
N GLN A 796 2.64 26.94 -24.49
CA GLN A 796 3.90 27.42 -23.95
C GLN A 796 3.98 28.95 -23.79
N ASP A 797 3.26 29.70 -24.63
CA ASP A 797 3.23 31.17 -24.64
C ASP A 797 2.17 31.73 -23.70
N ARG A 798 1.33 30.86 -23.14
CA ARG A 798 0.27 31.23 -22.21
C ARG A 798 0.82 31.41 -20.80
N HIS A 799 0.06 32.13 -19.99
CA HIS A 799 0.40 32.32 -18.58
C HIS A 799 0.59 30.97 -17.85
N ARG A 800 1.56 30.96 -16.93
CA ARG A 800 1.96 29.77 -16.17
C ARG A 800 1.76 30.04 -14.70
N VAL A 801 1.19 29.08 -13.97
CA VAL A 801 1.02 29.18 -12.51
C VAL A 801 2.34 29.48 -11.81
N PHE A 802 3.37 28.74 -12.21
CA PHE A 802 4.73 28.86 -11.69
C PHE A 802 5.64 29.37 -12.82
N GLU A 803 6.02 30.64 -12.75
CA GLU A 803 6.94 31.28 -13.69
C GLU A 803 8.21 30.43 -13.86
N GLN A 804 8.69 30.25 -15.11
CA GLN A 804 9.84 29.41 -15.48
C GLN A 804 9.65 27.88 -15.38
N LEU A 805 8.54 27.38 -14.82
CA LEU A 805 8.20 25.96 -14.93
C LEU A 805 7.44 25.74 -16.24
N GLU A 806 8.04 25.03 -17.19
CA GLU A 806 7.48 24.82 -18.53
C GLU A 806 6.29 23.88 -18.57
N CYS A 807 6.26 22.88 -17.70
CA CYS A 807 5.22 21.85 -17.72
C CYS A 807 4.04 22.22 -16.81
N GLN A 808 2.82 22.00 -17.32
CA GLN A 808 1.56 22.22 -16.59
C GLN A 808 0.60 21.03 -16.67
N ASP A 809 1.18 19.84 -16.92
CA ASP A 809 0.46 18.62 -17.22
C ASP A 809 1.33 17.38 -16.97
N LEU A 810 0.65 16.27 -16.70
CA LEU A 810 1.23 14.93 -16.57
C LEU A 810 0.24 13.90 -17.13
N LEU A 811 0.74 12.83 -17.72
CA LEU A 811 -0.04 11.68 -18.12
C LEU A 811 0.49 10.42 -17.43
N PHE A 812 -0.39 9.47 -17.13
CA PHE A 812 -0.04 8.10 -16.87
C PHE A 812 -1.01 7.22 -17.66
N MET A 813 -0.56 6.73 -18.82
CA MET A 813 -1.44 6.06 -19.78
C MET A 813 -2.64 6.96 -20.16
N ASP A 814 -3.86 6.55 -19.80
CA ASP A 814 -5.13 7.24 -20.05
C ASP A 814 -5.53 8.23 -18.95
N ASP A 815 -4.86 8.19 -17.78
CA ASP A 815 -5.06 9.17 -16.71
C ASP A 815 -4.26 10.45 -17.00
N GLY A 816 -4.94 11.60 -17.03
CA GLY A 816 -4.30 12.90 -17.20
C GLY A 816 -4.43 13.82 -15.98
N LEU A 817 -3.42 14.66 -15.78
CA LEU A 817 -3.45 15.83 -14.91
C LEU A 817 -3.10 17.06 -15.74
N LEU A 818 -3.84 18.13 -15.52
CA LEU A 818 -3.63 19.44 -16.15
C LEU A 818 -3.90 20.52 -15.11
N TRP A 819 -3.12 21.59 -15.10
CA TRP A 819 -3.37 22.71 -14.20
C TRP A 819 -3.12 24.07 -14.84
N ALA A 820 -3.75 25.08 -14.27
CA ALA A 820 -3.55 26.49 -14.57
C ALA A 820 -3.92 27.33 -13.34
N ASP A 821 -3.78 28.65 -13.44
CA ASP A 821 -4.13 29.61 -12.39
C ASP A 821 -5.60 30.05 -12.47
N THR A 822 -6.25 29.75 -13.60
CA THR A 822 -7.66 30.06 -13.83
C THR A 822 -8.44 28.86 -14.35
N SER A 823 -9.66 28.67 -13.84
CA SER A 823 -10.58 27.64 -14.31
C SER A 823 -11.00 27.82 -15.77
N LYS A 824 -11.00 29.06 -16.27
CA LYS A 824 -11.21 29.37 -17.69
C LYS A 824 -10.11 28.78 -18.57
N GLU A 825 -8.84 28.92 -18.16
CA GLU A 825 -7.73 28.34 -18.90
C GLU A 825 -7.74 26.81 -18.84
N VAL A 826 -8.03 26.23 -17.68
CA VAL A 826 -8.22 24.77 -17.57
C VAL A 826 -9.33 24.30 -18.51
N SER A 827 -10.50 24.94 -18.48
CA SER A 827 -11.64 24.59 -19.36
C SER A 827 -11.25 24.71 -20.84
N ARG A 828 -10.59 25.80 -21.23
CA ARG A 828 -10.14 26.01 -22.61
C ARG A 828 -9.19 24.91 -23.08
N ARG A 829 -8.18 24.58 -22.29
CA ARG A 829 -7.22 23.52 -22.60
C ARG A 829 -7.88 22.14 -22.67
N LEU A 830 -8.86 21.88 -21.81
CA LEU A 830 -9.65 20.65 -21.86
C LEU A 830 -10.47 20.55 -23.16
N GLU A 831 -11.07 21.64 -23.63
CA GLU A 831 -11.79 21.65 -24.92
C GLU A 831 -10.84 21.45 -26.10
N GLU A 832 -9.70 22.16 -26.12
CA GLU A 832 -8.66 22.00 -27.14
C GLU A 832 -8.14 20.56 -27.18
N TRP A 833 -7.89 19.95 -26.02
CA TRP A 833 -7.45 18.55 -25.96
C TRP A 833 -8.55 17.57 -26.35
N ALA A 834 -9.81 17.81 -25.93
CA ALA A 834 -10.95 16.97 -26.30
C ALA A 834 -11.20 16.96 -27.81
N ALA A 835 -11.02 18.11 -28.48
CA ALA A 835 -11.13 18.23 -29.93
C ALA A 835 -10.08 17.38 -30.66
N GLU A 836 -8.83 17.40 -30.20
CA GLU A 836 -7.77 16.61 -30.82
C GLU A 836 -7.91 15.11 -30.52
N LEU A 837 -8.29 14.73 -29.29
CA LEU A 837 -8.58 13.34 -28.92
C LEU A 837 -9.65 12.73 -29.84
N ALA A 838 -10.66 13.52 -30.24
CA ALA A 838 -11.74 13.06 -31.10
C ALA A 838 -11.26 12.59 -32.48
N ILE A 839 -10.19 13.20 -33.03
CA ILE A 839 -9.57 12.80 -34.31
C ILE A 839 -9.03 11.37 -34.23
N HIS A 840 -8.58 10.96 -33.05
CA HIS A 840 -8.05 9.63 -32.76
C HIS A 840 -9.12 8.66 -32.22
N GLY A 841 -10.41 9.01 -32.29
CA GLY A 841 -11.53 8.22 -31.79
C GLY A 841 -11.68 8.22 -30.26
N LEU A 842 -10.87 9.00 -29.56
CA LEU A 842 -10.88 9.10 -28.10
C LEU A 842 -11.83 10.21 -27.63
N LYS A 843 -12.43 10.03 -26.45
CA LYS A 843 -13.34 11.01 -25.85
C LYS A 843 -13.06 11.14 -24.36
N LEU A 844 -13.11 12.36 -23.85
CA LEU A 844 -13.10 12.58 -22.40
C LEU A 844 -14.40 12.08 -21.77
N ASN A 845 -14.34 11.82 -20.47
CA ASN A 845 -15.48 11.47 -19.64
C ASN A 845 -15.71 12.57 -18.58
N PRO A 846 -16.43 13.65 -18.92
CA PRO A 846 -16.57 14.81 -18.03
C PRO A 846 -17.10 14.48 -16.63
N ALA A 847 -17.97 13.47 -16.51
CA ALA A 847 -18.53 13.02 -15.24
C ALA A 847 -17.50 12.34 -14.31
N LYS A 848 -16.48 11.71 -14.89
CA LYS A 848 -15.37 11.07 -14.14
C LYS A 848 -14.16 11.99 -13.97
N CYS A 849 -14.00 13.00 -14.82
CA CYS A 849 -13.06 14.09 -14.57
C CYS A 849 -13.36 14.76 -13.23
N LYS A 850 -12.34 15.35 -12.60
CA LYS A 850 -12.47 16.08 -11.33
C LYS A 850 -11.66 17.37 -11.38
N ALA A 851 -12.21 18.44 -10.83
CA ALA A 851 -11.52 19.72 -10.71
C ALA A 851 -11.25 20.04 -9.23
N TYR A 852 -10.03 20.40 -8.90
CA TYR A 852 -9.60 20.85 -7.59
C TYR A 852 -9.18 22.31 -7.66
N PHE A 853 -9.64 23.09 -6.69
CA PHE A 853 -9.32 24.50 -6.55
C PHE A 853 -8.56 24.65 -5.24
N SER A 854 -7.38 25.26 -5.29
CA SER A 854 -6.64 25.51 -4.07
C SER A 854 -7.39 26.47 -3.15
N PRO A 855 -7.10 26.48 -1.83
CA PRO A 855 -7.66 27.46 -0.90
C PRO A 855 -7.35 28.93 -1.26
N TYR A 856 -6.37 29.15 -2.15
CA TYR A 856 -5.95 30.48 -2.60
C TYR A 856 -6.70 30.94 -3.86
N CYS A 857 -7.48 30.06 -4.50
CA CYS A 857 -8.40 30.42 -5.57
C CYS A 857 -9.66 31.07 -5.01
N THR A 858 -9.79 32.39 -5.15
CA THR A 858 -11.03 33.09 -4.77
C THR A 858 -11.89 33.36 -6.01
N ARG A 859 -13.20 33.06 -5.92
CA ARG A 859 -14.25 33.48 -6.87
C ARG A 859 -13.98 33.11 -8.34
N GLN A 860 -13.64 31.85 -8.61
CA GLN A 860 -13.48 31.33 -9.97
C GLN A 860 -14.73 30.55 -10.42
N PRO A 861 -15.11 30.61 -11.72
CA PRO A 861 -16.22 29.81 -12.22
C PRO A 861 -15.88 28.31 -12.23
N PRO A 862 -16.88 27.42 -12.28
CA PRO A 862 -16.64 25.98 -12.43
C PRO A 862 -15.86 25.66 -13.71
N VAL A 863 -15.10 24.56 -13.69
CA VAL A 863 -14.49 24.00 -14.89
C VAL A 863 -15.54 23.28 -15.71
N SER A 864 -15.54 23.47 -17.03
CA SER A 864 -16.43 22.77 -17.96
C SER A 864 -15.66 22.23 -19.17
N VAL A 865 -16.13 21.12 -19.74
CA VAL A 865 -15.63 20.57 -21.00
C VAL A 865 -16.75 19.85 -21.73
N GLN A 866 -16.82 19.98 -23.06
CA GLN A 866 -17.86 19.43 -23.92
C GLN A 866 -19.27 19.80 -23.44
N GLY A 867 -19.45 21.06 -23.02
CA GLY A 867 -20.72 21.58 -22.49
C GLY A 867 -21.15 20.98 -21.14
N THR A 868 -20.32 20.15 -20.50
CA THR A 868 -20.60 19.50 -19.22
C THR A 868 -19.73 20.07 -18.11
N MET A 869 -20.31 20.35 -16.95
CA MET A 869 -19.57 20.78 -15.77
C MET A 869 -18.73 19.64 -15.20
N VAL A 870 -17.44 19.88 -14.97
CA VAL A 870 -16.55 18.95 -14.30
C VAL A 870 -16.80 19.03 -12.79
N PRO A 871 -17.10 17.92 -12.10
CA PRO A 871 -17.33 17.93 -10.65
C PRO A 871 -16.13 18.51 -9.88
N GLN A 872 -16.38 19.55 -9.09
CA GLN A 872 -15.39 20.13 -8.20
C GLN A 872 -15.24 19.28 -6.93
N VAL A 873 -14.02 19.10 -6.44
CA VAL A 873 -13.69 18.32 -5.25
C VAL A 873 -12.77 19.09 -4.30
N GLU A 874 -12.92 18.83 -3.00
CA GLU A 874 -12.02 19.36 -1.96
C GLU A 874 -10.71 18.58 -1.88
N VAL A 875 -10.69 17.34 -2.37
CA VAL A 875 -9.54 16.45 -2.37
C VAL A 875 -9.44 15.81 -3.74
N LEU A 876 -8.28 15.99 -4.39
CA LEU A 876 -8.00 15.39 -5.69
C LEU A 876 -7.39 14.00 -5.52
N GLU A 877 -8.17 12.95 -5.71
CA GLU A 877 -7.65 11.57 -5.62
C GLU A 877 -6.90 11.16 -6.90
N VAL A 878 -5.58 10.98 -6.78
CA VAL A 878 -4.71 10.52 -7.87
C VAL A 878 -4.09 9.18 -7.48
N MET A 879 -4.38 8.12 -8.23
CA MET A 879 -3.90 6.75 -7.96
C MET A 879 -4.13 6.29 -6.49
N GLY A 880 -5.25 6.71 -5.89
CA GLY A 880 -5.59 6.40 -4.50
C GLY A 880 -4.84 7.21 -3.44
N VAL A 881 -4.12 8.28 -3.83
CA VAL A 881 -3.50 9.29 -2.96
C VAL A 881 -4.42 10.53 -2.89
N PRO A 882 -4.83 10.99 -1.70
CA PRO A 882 -5.77 12.10 -1.53
C PRO A 882 -5.05 13.46 -1.48
N PHE A 883 -4.80 14.08 -2.64
CA PHE A 883 -4.08 15.35 -2.68
C PHE A 883 -4.97 16.54 -2.29
N ARG A 884 -4.44 17.37 -1.39
CA ARG A 884 -4.93 18.71 -1.06
C ARG A 884 -3.75 19.57 -0.62
N VAL A 885 -3.86 20.87 -0.82
CA VAL A 885 -2.84 21.84 -0.38
C VAL A 885 -2.72 21.76 1.14
N GLY A 886 -1.48 21.67 1.64
CA GLY A 886 -1.18 21.55 3.07
C GLY A 886 -1.33 20.14 3.66
N ALA A 887 -1.59 19.10 2.86
CA ALA A 887 -1.62 17.71 3.35
C ALA A 887 -0.25 17.28 3.91
N SER A 888 -0.26 16.62 5.08
CA SER A 888 0.95 15.98 5.63
C SER A 888 1.24 14.65 4.92
N ALA A 889 2.48 14.12 5.00
CA ALA A 889 2.74 12.81 4.41
C ALA A 889 1.93 11.71 5.11
N ALA A 890 1.62 11.88 6.40
CA ALA A 890 0.71 10.99 7.12
C ALA A 890 -0.72 10.99 6.53
N ASP A 891 -1.24 12.15 6.15
CA ASP A 891 -2.55 12.27 5.49
C ASP A 891 -2.56 11.55 4.14
N LEU A 892 -1.51 11.75 3.34
CA LEU A 892 -1.37 11.12 2.03
C LEU A 892 -1.23 9.59 2.13
N LEU A 893 -0.65 9.09 3.23
CA LEU A 893 -0.45 7.65 3.48
C LEU A 893 -1.63 6.95 4.14
N ALA A 894 -2.48 7.66 4.87
CA ALA A 894 -3.55 7.06 5.66
C ALA A 894 -4.42 6.04 4.89
N PRO A 895 -4.83 6.29 3.63
CA PRO A 895 -5.61 5.32 2.86
C PRO A 895 -4.86 4.02 2.57
N PHE A 896 -3.54 4.08 2.38
CA PHE A 896 -2.71 2.89 2.11
C PHE A 896 -2.54 2.04 3.37
N LEU A 897 -2.38 2.67 4.53
CA LEU A 897 -2.32 1.96 5.81
C LEU A 897 -3.67 1.30 6.15
N ALA A 898 -4.79 2.00 5.87
CA ALA A 898 -6.12 1.43 6.01
C ALA A 898 -6.31 0.21 5.09
N ARG A 899 -5.99 0.34 3.80
CA ARG A 899 -6.02 -0.78 2.85
C ARG A 899 -5.14 -1.95 3.29
N GLY A 900 -3.94 -1.68 3.81
CA GLY A 900 -3.04 -2.70 4.37
C GLY A 900 -3.67 -3.45 5.55
N ARG A 901 -4.30 -2.72 6.48
CA ARG A 901 -5.03 -3.30 7.61
C ARG A 901 -6.18 -4.19 7.16
N ASP A 902 -6.99 -3.70 6.23
CA ASP A 902 -8.17 -4.43 5.75
C ASP A 902 -7.73 -5.68 4.98
N LYS A 903 -6.65 -5.57 4.20
CA LYS A 903 -6.01 -6.70 3.52
C LYS A 903 -5.48 -7.75 4.49
N PHE A 904 -4.90 -7.33 5.62
CA PHE A 904 -4.46 -8.25 6.68
C PHE A 904 -5.63 -9.09 7.17
N TRP A 905 -6.77 -8.45 7.44
CA TRP A 905 -7.94 -9.13 7.98
C TRP A 905 -8.66 -10.01 6.96
N ALA A 906 -8.71 -9.60 5.70
CA ALA A 906 -9.18 -10.43 4.59
C ALA A 906 -8.35 -11.73 4.46
N LEU A 907 -7.06 -11.68 4.81
CA LEU A 907 -6.13 -12.82 4.75
C LEU A 907 -5.78 -13.39 6.12
N LYS A 908 -6.57 -13.14 7.16
CA LYS A 908 -6.30 -13.61 8.54
C LYS A 908 -6.16 -15.13 8.62
N HIS A 909 -6.83 -15.88 7.75
CA HIS A 909 -6.77 -17.35 7.71
C HIS A 909 -5.38 -17.86 7.31
N LEU A 910 -4.60 -17.08 6.55
CA LEU A 910 -3.19 -17.35 6.26
C LEU A 910 -2.26 -16.69 7.28
N LEU A 911 -2.45 -15.39 7.54
CA LEU A 911 -1.53 -14.59 8.36
C LEU A 911 -1.58 -14.96 9.85
N ARG A 912 -2.69 -15.55 10.31
CA ARG A 912 -2.89 -16.08 11.68
C ARG A 912 -3.05 -17.60 11.71
N ALA A 913 -2.66 -18.29 10.63
CA ALA A 913 -2.59 -19.74 10.59
C ALA A 913 -1.68 -20.30 11.69
N ARG A 914 -1.91 -21.55 12.12
CA ARG A 914 -1.01 -22.27 13.03
C ARG A 914 0.17 -22.86 12.25
N THR A 915 0.96 -22.00 11.61
CA THR A 915 2.15 -22.37 10.82
C THR A 915 3.38 -21.61 11.32
N PRO A 916 4.60 -21.99 10.92
CA PRO A 916 5.81 -21.28 11.31
C PRO A 916 5.70 -19.77 11.12
N LEU A 917 6.08 -19.01 12.15
CA LEU A 917 5.91 -17.56 12.16
C LEU A 917 6.68 -16.89 11.01
N ALA A 918 7.88 -17.36 10.70
CA ALA A 918 8.72 -16.81 9.65
C ALA A 918 7.99 -16.74 8.28
N GLY A 919 7.32 -17.82 7.87
CA GLY A 919 6.52 -17.83 6.64
C GLY A 919 5.37 -16.82 6.68
N ARG A 920 4.62 -16.77 7.79
CA ARG A 920 3.51 -15.81 7.92
C ARG A 920 3.97 -14.35 7.86
N ILE A 921 5.15 -14.05 8.41
CA ILE A 921 5.76 -12.72 8.37
C ILE A 921 6.32 -12.40 6.98
N PHE A 922 6.89 -13.39 6.29
CA PHE A 922 7.24 -13.25 4.87
C PHE A 922 6.02 -12.90 4.02
N LEU A 923 4.91 -13.62 4.20
CA LEU A 923 3.66 -13.35 3.48
C LEU A 923 3.08 -11.96 3.80
N LEU A 924 3.16 -11.56 5.08
CA LEU A 924 2.78 -10.22 5.53
C LEU A 924 3.58 -9.15 4.79
N ASP A 925 4.91 -9.28 4.73
CA ASP A 925 5.75 -8.31 4.04
C ASP A 925 5.43 -8.23 2.54
N LYS A 926 5.31 -9.39 1.87
CA LYS A 926 5.03 -9.42 0.43
C LYS A 926 3.64 -8.89 0.06
N ILE A 927 2.59 -9.25 0.82
CA ILE A 927 1.23 -8.85 0.47
C ILE A 927 0.84 -7.52 1.12
N ILE A 928 1.01 -7.42 2.44
CA ILE A 928 0.59 -6.24 3.21
C ILE A 928 1.57 -5.09 2.99
N GLY A 929 2.88 -5.36 3.06
CA GLY A 929 3.89 -4.37 2.68
C GLY A 929 3.73 -3.94 1.21
N GLY A 930 3.49 -4.87 0.29
CA GLY A 930 3.17 -4.53 -1.10
C GLY A 930 1.97 -3.59 -1.27
N THR A 931 0.91 -3.78 -0.47
CA THR A 931 -0.31 -2.94 -0.50
C THR A 931 -0.08 -1.57 0.14
N SER A 932 0.68 -1.50 1.23
CA SER A 932 0.87 -0.29 2.03
C SER A 932 2.00 0.61 1.52
N LEU A 933 3.03 0.05 0.86
CA LEU A 933 4.31 0.75 0.63
C LEU A 933 4.54 1.19 -0.83
N TRP A 934 3.65 0.85 -1.77
CA TRP A 934 3.96 0.97 -3.19
C TRP A 934 4.15 2.43 -3.67
N CYS A 935 3.45 3.40 -3.09
CA CYS A 935 3.53 4.82 -3.49
C CYS A 935 4.61 5.61 -2.73
N LEU A 936 5.31 5.00 -1.77
CA LEU A 936 6.17 5.73 -0.82
C LEU A 936 7.32 6.50 -1.48
N SER A 937 7.90 6.00 -2.57
CA SER A 937 8.95 6.73 -3.28
C SER A 937 8.48 8.09 -3.79
N ALA A 938 7.18 8.26 -4.03
CA ALA A 938 6.62 9.49 -4.57
C ALA A 938 6.30 10.55 -3.50
N LEU A 939 6.35 10.19 -2.21
CA LEU A 939 5.92 11.05 -1.10
C LEU A 939 7.11 11.41 -0.23
N ALA A 940 7.31 12.71 -0.01
CA ALA A 940 8.40 13.23 0.80
C ALA A 940 8.30 12.68 2.25
N PRO A 941 9.34 11.98 2.75
CA PRO A 941 9.29 11.42 4.09
C PRO A 941 9.38 12.51 5.16
N ASP A 942 8.57 12.35 6.21
CA ASP A 942 8.69 13.11 7.46
C ASP A 942 8.67 12.17 8.67
N ALA A 943 9.21 12.66 9.80
CA ALA A 943 9.42 11.84 10.99
C ALA A 943 8.12 11.22 11.54
N SER A 944 7.02 11.97 11.52
CA SER A 944 5.71 11.52 12.00
C SER A 944 5.16 10.39 11.13
N ALA A 945 5.24 10.54 9.80
CA ALA A 945 4.79 9.52 8.86
C ALA A 945 5.65 8.24 8.92
N LEU A 946 6.98 8.37 9.08
CA LEU A 946 7.88 7.23 9.25
C LEU A 946 7.57 6.46 10.55
N ALA A 947 7.29 7.16 11.65
CA ALA A 947 6.90 6.55 12.93
C ALA A 947 5.53 5.84 12.85
N LEU A 948 4.56 6.45 12.16
CA LEU A 948 3.25 5.86 11.90
C LEU A 948 3.39 4.55 11.11
N LEU A 949 4.21 4.55 10.07
CA LEU A 949 4.44 3.39 9.22
C LEU A 949 5.05 2.21 10.00
N ASN A 950 6.05 2.48 10.84
CA ASN A 950 6.65 1.48 11.72
C ASN A 950 5.66 0.94 12.76
N SER A 951 4.80 1.82 13.30
CA SER A 951 3.77 1.42 14.24
C SER A 951 2.77 0.46 13.58
N MET A 952 2.39 0.73 12.33
CA MET A 952 1.52 -0.16 11.55
C MET A 952 2.20 -1.49 11.21
N GLN A 953 3.46 -1.49 10.79
CA GLN A 953 4.23 -2.71 10.52
C GLN A 953 4.23 -3.62 11.75
N LEU A 954 4.66 -3.06 12.89
CA LEU A 954 4.75 -3.83 14.12
C LEU A 954 3.36 -4.31 14.56
N GLN A 955 2.34 -3.46 14.46
CA GLN A 955 0.97 -3.86 14.77
C GLN A 955 0.48 -5.04 13.91
N CYS A 956 0.88 -5.15 12.64
CA CYS A 956 0.58 -6.32 11.83
C CYS A 956 1.35 -7.58 12.30
N VAL A 957 2.61 -7.45 12.71
CA VAL A 957 3.50 -8.55 13.14
C VAL A 957 3.01 -9.23 14.41
N VAL A 958 2.88 -8.48 15.51
CA VAL A 958 1.53 -8.18 15.95
C VAL A 958 0.49 -9.28 15.94
N TRP A 959 -0.48 -8.96 15.13
CA TRP A 959 -1.64 -9.74 14.80
C TRP A 959 -1.25 -11.09 14.22
N ALA A 960 -0.14 -11.21 13.49
CA ALA A 960 0.33 -12.49 13.01
C ALA A 960 0.80 -13.39 14.16
N MET A 961 1.58 -12.91 15.12
CA MET A 961 2.19 -13.74 16.16
C MET A 961 1.21 -14.46 17.11
N ARG A 962 -0.04 -13.98 17.27
CA ARG A 962 -1.06 -14.61 18.15
C ARG A 962 -0.66 -14.75 19.62
N VAL A 963 0.19 -13.85 20.13
CA VAL A 963 0.52 -13.79 21.54
C VAL A 963 -0.71 -13.37 22.34
N GLY A 964 -1.13 -14.24 23.27
CA GLY A 964 -2.15 -13.95 24.25
C GLY A 964 -1.55 -13.32 25.52
N LYS A 965 -2.38 -12.58 26.25
CA LYS A 965 -2.06 -12.07 27.58
C LYS A 965 -1.93 -13.28 28.52
N ARG A 966 -0.87 -13.32 29.35
CA ARG A 966 -0.74 -14.38 30.38
C ARG A 966 -1.70 -14.10 31.54
N GLN A 967 -1.98 -15.12 32.35
CA GLN A 967 -2.90 -14.98 33.50
C GLN A 967 -2.38 -13.96 34.53
N ASP A 968 -1.06 -13.95 34.74
CA ASP A 968 -0.30 -13.12 35.70
C ASP A 968 0.18 -11.77 35.14
N GLU A 969 -0.06 -11.49 33.86
CA GLU A 969 0.54 -10.33 33.18
C GLU A 969 -0.45 -9.17 33.03
N GLY A 970 -0.14 -7.97 33.51
CA GLY A 970 -0.97 -6.78 33.25
C GLY A 970 -1.12 -6.44 31.75
N TRP A 971 -2.20 -5.76 31.34
CA TRP A 971 -2.41 -5.33 29.93
C TRP A 971 -1.25 -4.54 29.34
N LEU A 972 -0.62 -3.76 30.21
CA LEU A 972 0.50 -2.91 29.93
C LEU A 972 1.78 -3.73 29.68
N SER A 973 2.06 -4.70 30.54
CA SER A 973 3.16 -5.64 30.41
C SER A 973 2.98 -6.55 29.20
N PHE A 974 1.74 -6.99 28.96
CA PHE A 974 1.35 -7.71 27.75
C PHE A 974 1.59 -6.88 26.51
N LYS A 975 1.15 -5.61 26.54
CA LYS A 975 1.57 -4.59 25.58
C LYS A 975 3.07 -4.78 25.33
N GLN A 976 3.88 -4.54 26.35
CA GLN A 976 5.36 -4.48 26.31
C GLN A 976 6.05 -5.69 25.78
N ARG A 977 5.76 -6.85 26.36
CA ARG A 977 6.30 -8.12 25.93
C ARG A 977 6.09 -8.31 24.44
N ALA A 978 4.98 -7.84 23.93
CA ALA A 978 4.51 -8.34 22.68
C ALA A 978 4.95 -7.42 21.51
N TYR A 979 5.07 -6.06 21.59
CA TYR A 979 5.80 -5.36 20.47
C TYR A 979 7.30 -5.56 20.69
N ARG A 980 7.80 -5.90 21.89
CA ARG A 980 9.21 -6.33 22.02
C ARG A 980 9.42 -7.57 21.16
N GLY A 981 8.55 -8.57 21.32
CA GLY A 981 8.53 -9.75 20.46
C GLY A 981 8.38 -9.39 18.98
N ALA A 982 7.46 -8.48 18.63
CA ALA A 982 7.29 -8.07 17.24
C ALA A 982 8.52 -7.37 16.65
N ARG A 983 9.22 -6.54 17.42
CA ARG A 983 10.48 -5.93 17.01
C ARG A 983 11.55 -6.98 16.75
N GLN A 984 11.69 -7.93 17.69
CA GLN A 984 12.63 -9.03 17.55
C GLN A 984 12.32 -9.87 16.29
N VAL A 985 11.04 -10.08 15.99
CA VAL A 985 10.59 -10.77 14.78
C VAL A 985 10.91 -9.96 13.51
N VAL A 986 10.63 -8.66 13.49
CA VAL A 986 11.02 -7.80 12.35
C VAL A 986 12.53 -7.85 12.14
N TRP A 987 13.31 -7.72 13.21
CA TRP A 987 14.77 -7.76 13.16
C TRP A 987 15.32 -9.11 12.67
N ARG A 988 14.80 -10.23 13.19
CA ARG A 988 15.28 -11.58 12.86
C ARG A 988 14.79 -12.11 11.51
N VAL A 989 13.57 -11.73 11.08
CA VAL A 989 12.91 -12.32 9.90
C VAL A 989 12.87 -11.36 8.71
N LEU A 990 12.49 -10.09 8.93
CA LEU A 990 12.36 -9.12 7.82
C LEU A 990 13.63 -8.32 7.58
N HIS A 991 14.49 -8.20 8.58
CA HIS A 991 15.71 -7.40 8.62
C HIS A 991 15.51 -5.88 8.44
N LYS A 992 14.41 -5.43 7.83
CA LYS A 992 14.12 -4.01 7.56
C LYS A 992 12.79 -3.57 8.14
N ARG A 993 12.76 -2.33 8.63
CA ARG A 993 11.52 -1.63 8.97
C ARG A 993 10.89 -1.05 7.72
N TRP A 994 9.58 -0.82 7.76
CA TRP A 994 8.91 -0.14 6.65
C TRP A 994 9.40 1.30 6.45
N SER A 995 9.80 2.01 7.52
CA SER A 995 10.47 3.32 7.39
C SER A 995 11.79 3.23 6.64
N THR A 996 12.61 2.22 6.94
CA THR A 996 13.88 1.96 6.23
C THR A 996 13.61 1.71 4.74
N VAL A 997 12.61 0.89 4.41
CA VAL A 997 12.20 0.63 3.03
C VAL A 997 11.73 1.91 2.33
N TRP A 998 10.99 2.79 3.02
CA TRP A 998 10.60 4.09 2.47
C TRP A 998 11.82 4.94 2.14
N LEU A 999 12.73 5.12 3.10
CA LEU A 999 13.90 5.97 2.93
C LEU A 999 14.81 5.48 1.80
N GLU A 1000 15.02 4.17 1.68
CA GLU A 1000 15.75 3.58 0.55
C GLU A 1000 15.05 3.85 -0.78
N ARG A 1001 13.72 3.69 -0.84
CA ARG A 1001 12.92 3.94 -2.05
C ARG A 1001 12.94 5.41 -2.45
N TRP A 1002 12.81 6.32 -1.48
CA TRP A 1002 12.92 7.76 -1.70
C TRP A 1002 14.32 8.12 -2.21
N TRP A 1003 15.38 7.64 -1.57
CA TRP A 1003 16.77 7.89 -1.98
C TRP A 1003 17.03 7.42 -3.43
N ASN A 1004 16.65 6.18 -3.74
CA ASN A 1004 16.82 5.61 -5.07
C ASN A 1004 16.03 6.38 -6.12
N PHE A 1005 14.78 6.75 -5.82
CA PHE A 1005 13.93 7.48 -6.74
C PHE A 1005 14.38 8.94 -6.94
N SER A 1006 14.80 9.63 -5.89
CA SER A 1006 15.38 10.97 -5.99
C SER A 1006 16.63 10.98 -6.87
N GLY A 1007 17.52 9.98 -6.70
CA GLY A 1007 18.67 9.84 -7.59
C GLY A 1007 18.27 9.55 -9.04
N HIS A 1008 17.22 8.75 -9.25
CA HIS A 1008 16.66 8.51 -10.59
C HIS A 1008 16.14 9.79 -11.23
N ARG A 1009 15.34 10.60 -10.51
CA ARG A 1009 14.83 11.88 -11.01
C ARG A 1009 15.94 12.87 -11.33
N ALA A 1010 16.98 12.93 -10.50
CA ALA A 1010 18.13 13.79 -10.72
C ALA A 1010 18.89 13.43 -12.00
N ARG A 1011 19.14 12.14 -12.25
CA ARG A 1011 19.76 11.66 -13.50
C ARG A 1011 18.86 11.80 -14.72
N ALA A 1012 17.54 11.76 -14.51
CA ALA A 1012 16.59 11.91 -15.61
C ALA A 1012 16.57 13.31 -16.23
N LEU A 1013 17.17 14.32 -15.58
CA LEU A 1013 17.42 15.64 -16.14
C LEU A 1013 18.46 15.65 -17.26
N ASP A 1014 19.35 14.65 -17.30
CA ASP A 1014 20.41 14.53 -18.30
C ASP A 1014 19.96 13.68 -19.51
N ARG A 1015 18.66 13.35 -19.62
CA ARG A 1015 18.08 12.62 -20.77
C ARG A 1015 17.71 13.59 -21.89
N ASP A 1016 17.78 13.11 -23.14
CA ASP A 1016 17.34 13.88 -24.31
C ASP A 1016 15.88 14.34 -24.19
N LEU A 1017 15.01 13.45 -23.68
CA LEU A 1017 13.65 13.79 -23.29
C LEU A 1017 13.51 13.80 -21.75
N VAL A 1018 13.53 15.00 -21.19
CA VAL A 1018 13.44 15.19 -19.73
C VAL A 1018 12.01 14.94 -19.25
N PRO A 1019 11.77 14.03 -18.28
CA PRO A 1019 10.46 13.84 -17.69
C PRO A 1019 9.96 15.09 -16.95
N HIS A 1020 8.67 15.42 -17.10
CA HIS A 1020 8.06 16.57 -16.41
C HIS A 1020 8.19 16.47 -14.91
N SER A 1021 8.07 15.27 -14.32
CA SER A 1021 8.29 15.06 -12.89
C SER A 1021 9.68 15.50 -12.42
N SER A 1022 10.71 15.37 -13.28
CA SER A 1022 12.07 15.82 -12.98
C SER A 1022 12.22 17.34 -13.15
N LEU A 1023 11.57 17.95 -14.15
CA LEU A 1023 11.51 19.41 -14.29
C LEU A 1023 10.84 20.06 -13.07
N ILE A 1024 9.71 19.49 -12.63
CA ILE A 1024 8.96 19.91 -11.44
C ILE A 1024 9.81 19.75 -10.17
N ASP A 1025 10.54 18.63 -10.03
CA ASP A 1025 11.48 18.40 -8.91
C ASP A 1025 12.62 19.44 -8.88
N ASN A 1026 13.11 19.84 -10.05
CA ASN A 1026 14.24 20.76 -10.18
C ASN A 1026 13.82 22.23 -10.04
N TYR A 1027 12.52 22.53 -10.11
CA TYR A 1027 11.99 23.88 -9.99
C TYR A 1027 12.13 24.45 -8.57
N ARG A 1028 12.77 25.62 -8.49
CA ARG A 1028 13.05 26.36 -7.23
C ARG A 1028 13.59 25.46 -6.11
N ASN A 1029 14.56 24.62 -6.47
CA ASN A 1029 15.26 23.73 -5.54
C ASN A 1029 16.16 24.50 -4.54
N ARG A 1030 16.83 23.78 -3.63
CA ARG A 1030 17.71 24.37 -2.62
C ARG A 1030 18.87 25.19 -3.22
N ALA A 1031 19.43 24.77 -4.35
CA ALA A 1031 20.53 25.49 -5.00
C ALA A 1031 20.05 26.84 -5.54
N TRP A 1032 18.88 26.86 -6.19
CA TRP A 1032 18.21 28.10 -6.60
C TRP A 1032 17.96 29.01 -5.39
N TRP A 1033 17.42 28.47 -4.30
CA TRP A 1033 17.13 29.24 -3.10
C TRP A 1033 18.39 29.85 -2.48
N THR A 1034 19.47 29.08 -2.37
CA THR A 1034 20.77 29.57 -1.87
C THR A 1034 21.26 30.74 -2.72
N ARG A 1035 21.17 30.63 -4.05
CA ARG A 1035 21.53 31.72 -4.97
C ARG A 1035 20.69 32.97 -4.75
N GLU A 1036 19.37 32.83 -4.64
CA GLU A 1036 18.47 33.97 -4.41
C GLU A 1036 18.83 34.74 -3.13
N GLN A 1037 19.17 34.03 -2.05
CA GLN A 1037 19.58 34.66 -0.78
C GLN A 1037 20.85 35.51 -0.89
N HIS A 1038 21.73 35.23 -1.86
CA HIS A 1038 22.94 36.01 -2.10
C HIS A 1038 22.71 37.22 -3.02
N LEU A 1039 21.58 37.31 -3.72
CA LEU A 1039 21.27 38.45 -4.59
C LEU A 1039 20.68 39.62 -3.79
N THR A 1040 21.15 40.84 -4.03
CA THR A 1040 20.64 42.07 -3.37
C THR A 1040 19.15 42.30 -3.59
N ARG A 1041 18.63 41.93 -4.77
CA ARG A 1041 17.20 41.98 -5.14
C ARG A 1041 16.59 40.59 -5.35
N GLY A 1042 17.17 39.56 -4.72
CA GLY A 1042 16.67 38.19 -4.85
C GLY A 1042 15.33 38.00 -4.12
N VAL A 1043 14.63 36.93 -4.48
CA VAL A 1043 13.37 36.55 -3.83
C VAL A 1043 13.62 36.27 -2.35
N ARG A 1044 12.82 36.90 -1.47
CA ARG A 1044 12.82 36.67 -0.02
C ARG A 1044 11.43 36.19 0.38
N HIS A 1045 11.37 35.06 1.07
CA HIS A 1045 10.10 34.46 1.47
C HIS A 1045 9.70 35.02 2.85
N PRO A 1046 8.43 35.40 3.06
CA PRO A 1046 7.99 36.09 4.28
C PRO A 1046 7.88 35.20 5.53
N ARG A 1047 7.88 33.86 5.37
CA ARG A 1047 7.94 32.87 6.48
C ARG A 1047 9.00 31.81 6.18
N HIS A 1048 9.35 30.95 7.14
CA HIS A 1048 10.49 30.02 7.05
C HIS A 1048 10.64 29.23 5.72
N PHE A 1049 11.89 28.80 5.48
CA PHE A 1049 12.40 27.96 4.39
C PHE A 1049 11.40 26.89 3.88
N PRO A 1050 11.31 26.64 2.55
CA PRO A 1050 10.43 25.62 1.96
C PRO A 1050 10.62 24.24 2.61
N LYS A 1051 9.54 23.48 2.81
CA LYS A 1051 9.56 22.15 3.49
C LYS A 1051 10.57 21.19 2.84
N LEU A 1052 10.62 21.16 1.50
CA LEU A 1052 11.56 20.32 0.76
C LEU A 1052 13.01 20.79 0.87
N SER A 1053 13.27 22.08 1.10
CA SER A 1053 14.62 22.57 1.24
C SER A 1053 15.29 22.09 2.54
N ASN A 1054 14.51 21.74 3.57
CA ASN A 1054 15.01 21.01 4.74
C ASN A 1054 15.37 19.56 4.41
N LEU A 1055 14.53 18.89 3.63
CA LEU A 1055 14.77 17.52 3.19
C LEU A 1055 16.00 17.43 2.28
N GLU A 1056 16.11 18.32 1.28
CA GLU A 1056 17.29 18.44 0.41
C GLU A 1056 18.54 18.76 1.22
N ARG A 1057 18.42 19.52 2.32
CA ARG A 1057 19.55 19.75 3.22
C ARG A 1057 20.04 18.49 3.91
N ASP A 1058 19.13 17.67 4.39
CA ASP A 1058 19.52 16.40 5.01
C ASP A 1058 20.04 15.42 3.95
N MET A 1059 19.56 15.50 2.71
CA MET A 1059 20.14 14.76 1.58
C MET A 1059 21.56 15.23 1.24
N ASP A 1060 21.84 16.53 1.27
CA ASP A 1060 23.20 17.07 1.07
C ASP A 1060 24.15 16.59 2.19
N LYS A 1061 23.70 16.57 3.45
CA LYS A 1061 24.47 15.98 4.56
C LYS A 1061 24.77 14.50 4.28
N ALA A 1062 23.76 13.73 3.89
CA ALA A 1062 23.94 12.32 3.55
C ALA A 1062 24.87 12.10 2.34
N ALA A 1063 24.93 13.08 1.43
CA ALA A 1063 25.82 13.11 0.29
C ALA A 1063 27.26 13.61 0.63
N GLY A 1064 27.61 13.69 1.91
CA GLY A 1064 28.94 14.14 2.37
C GLY A 1064 29.10 15.66 2.41
N GLY A 1065 28.01 16.40 2.53
CA GLY A 1065 28.01 17.88 2.55
C GLY A 1065 28.01 18.53 1.16
N HIS A 1066 28.08 17.73 0.09
CA HIS A 1066 27.96 18.21 -1.28
C HIS A 1066 26.50 18.25 -1.75
N PRO A 1067 26.17 19.08 -2.76
CA PRO A 1067 24.84 19.05 -3.39
C PRO A 1067 24.48 17.63 -3.85
N TRP A 1068 23.43 17.06 -3.28
CA TRP A 1068 23.06 15.66 -3.45
C TRP A 1068 22.79 15.30 -4.91
N ARG A 1069 22.23 16.23 -5.69
CA ARG A 1069 21.96 16.05 -7.13
C ARG A 1069 23.25 15.84 -7.94
N ARG A 1070 24.37 16.45 -7.53
CA ARG A 1070 25.68 16.23 -8.17
C ARG A 1070 26.19 14.82 -7.87
N VAL A 1071 26.09 14.38 -6.62
CA VAL A 1071 26.47 13.03 -6.19
C VAL A 1071 25.57 11.97 -6.83
N ALA A 1072 24.29 12.28 -7.02
CA ALA A 1072 23.31 11.38 -7.63
C ALA A 1072 23.60 11.02 -9.09
N ARG A 1073 24.43 11.81 -9.80
CA ARG A 1073 24.85 11.53 -11.18
C ARG A 1073 25.66 10.23 -11.28
N ASP A 1074 26.52 9.97 -10.30
CA ASP A 1074 27.21 8.68 -10.17
C ASP A 1074 26.31 7.69 -9.41
N ARG A 1075 25.86 6.64 -10.11
CA ARG A 1075 24.96 5.63 -9.53
C ARG A 1075 25.60 4.85 -8.38
N LEU A 1076 26.88 4.52 -8.48
CA LEU A 1076 27.59 3.73 -7.47
C LEU A 1076 27.86 4.60 -6.24
N GLN A 1077 28.33 5.82 -6.45
CA GLN A 1077 28.54 6.77 -5.37
C GLN A 1077 27.21 7.06 -4.64
N TRP A 1078 26.13 7.33 -5.38
CA TRP A 1078 24.80 7.55 -4.81
C TRP A 1078 24.30 6.36 -4.00
N ALA A 1079 24.41 5.14 -4.55
CA ALA A 1079 23.99 3.93 -3.85
C ALA A 1079 24.78 3.72 -2.55
N SER A 1080 26.08 4.00 -2.54
CA SER A 1080 26.95 3.84 -1.36
C SER A 1080 26.54 4.74 -0.17
N ARG A 1081 25.86 5.86 -0.44
CA ARG A 1081 25.41 6.84 0.57
C ARG A 1081 24.02 6.54 1.15
N CYS A 1082 23.29 5.58 0.58
CA CYS A 1082 21.93 5.24 1.00
C CYS A 1082 21.85 4.83 2.48
N GLU A 1083 22.83 4.04 2.96
CA GLU A 1083 22.86 3.64 4.37
C GLU A 1083 23.05 4.83 5.31
N HIS A 1084 23.90 5.79 4.93
CA HIS A 1084 24.10 7.01 5.71
C HIS A 1084 22.83 7.87 5.75
N TRP A 1085 22.13 8.01 4.61
CA TRP A 1085 20.81 8.65 4.53
C TRP A 1085 19.79 8.00 5.47
N VAL A 1086 19.69 6.66 5.45
CA VAL A 1086 18.81 5.91 6.34
C VAL A 1086 19.18 6.18 7.80
N ARG A 1087 20.46 6.12 8.18
CA ARG A 1087 20.89 6.40 9.56
C ARG A 1087 20.57 7.82 10.01
N LEU A 1088 20.61 8.80 9.11
CA LEU A 1088 20.30 10.20 9.40
C LEU A 1088 18.79 10.42 9.63
N MET A 1089 17.94 9.77 8.82
CA MET A 1089 16.52 10.09 8.74
C MET A 1089 15.59 9.09 9.44
N ASP A 1090 16.01 7.84 9.60
CA ASP A 1090 15.15 6.78 10.10
C ASP A 1090 14.91 6.96 11.61
N PRO A 1091 13.64 7.08 12.07
CA PRO A 1091 13.36 7.27 13.49
C PRO A 1091 14.02 6.17 14.32
N PRO A 1092 14.58 6.46 15.50
CA PRO A 1092 15.15 5.43 16.35
C PRO A 1092 14.08 4.40 16.71
N TRP A 1093 14.48 3.14 16.86
CA TRP A 1093 13.61 2.18 17.55
C TRP A 1093 13.36 2.78 18.94
N ALA A 1094 12.11 3.11 19.29
CA ALA A 1094 11.84 3.67 20.61
C ALA A 1094 12.47 2.74 21.68
N GLY A 1095 13.51 3.22 22.36
CA GLY A 1095 14.40 2.44 23.23
C GLY A 1095 15.86 2.40 22.75
N SER A 1096 16.66 3.39 23.16
CA SER A 1096 18.12 3.52 22.99
C SER A 1096 18.98 2.45 23.70
N ARG A 1097 18.46 1.24 23.95
CA ARG A 1097 19.18 0.15 24.64
C ARG A 1097 19.22 -1.14 23.82
N GLN A 1098 19.36 -1.04 22.50
CA GLN A 1098 19.32 -2.21 21.61
C GLN A 1098 20.70 -2.80 21.28
N GLU A 1099 21.79 -2.09 21.57
CA GLU A 1099 23.15 -2.68 21.57
C GLU A 1099 23.29 -3.82 22.61
N ARG A 1100 22.31 -4.00 23.52
CA ARG A 1100 22.24 -5.08 24.50
C ARG A 1100 21.32 -6.25 24.12
N LEU A 1101 20.87 -6.36 22.88
CA LEU A 1101 20.13 -7.55 22.39
C LEU A 1101 21.05 -8.68 21.87
N GLN A 1102 22.33 -8.67 22.25
CA GLN A 1102 23.28 -9.77 22.01
C GLN A 1102 23.22 -10.87 23.10
N GLY A 1103 22.29 -10.79 24.06
CA GLY A 1103 22.12 -11.79 25.14
C GLY A 1103 21.04 -12.81 24.85
#